data_AF-A0ABD3R0U6-F1
#
_entry.id   AF-A0ABD3R0U6-F1
#
_cell.length_a   1.000
_cell.length_b   1.000
_cell.length_c   1.000
_cell.angle_alpha   90.00
_cell.angle_beta   90.00
_cell.angle_gamma   90.00
#
_symmetry.space_group_name_H-M   'P 1'
#
loop_
_entity.id
_entity.type
_entity.pdbx_description
1 polymer ?
#
loop_
_entity_poly.entity_id
_entity_poly.type
_entity_poly.pdbx_seq_one_letter_code
_entity_poly.pdbx_strand_id
1 'polypeptide(L)'
;MYVSTYRRFWTLRICLFVATASSQTASVVITHHESSRLGAPDSVVSVKGKSSKKDAEESSRTTSQAGDAPDATVDASNGVVAGNSTGTDKFYPLFTDRLCKKDCPSGDSFECAGVLGDTVGMSLFDTVEECCTEAFGWIDVTLCTALSANTTTDLFYVSIPDEACKKHCPVDPATFECGGTPQDLATALFETVDECCAAKLPHIDEALCVAISTNTSTNKFYLLDDVCKQDCPIDPTTFECGGNPRDVSATLYDTIEECCAEKLAFIDESLCVAIATNTSTDSFYVSGDSCKQDCPIDPVAFECGGTPDDLSTTLFGSLVDCCSEKLAYIDGSLCVAISTNTSTDKFYVSYSEKMCKQDCPVDPTTFECGGTPEDLSTPLYATVEECCSEKLAFIDLTLCTAVSLNETTDKFYVSYTDKVCKKDCPVGESFECGGTPEDLTTKLFETVEACCSEKLSYIDESLCAALSLNQTTDKFYVSYPDEKCLKDCPVGDAPECGGPPGDLSTALFETAAECCIEKLSYIDESLCSALSLNKTTDKFYVSYHDEACKKDCPVGEAPECGGIPEDTSVTLFETVEECCAEKLAYIDESLCVAMSLNTTTDKFYVSYHDEACKADCPVGEAPECGGTPEDSSVTLFLSVEKCCAEKLAYIDGALCVALSLNKTTDKFYVSYPDESCKKDCPVGDSPECGGSPADLSTTLFDTVENCCVEKLAYIDKSLCTATSLNKTTDLFYVNGEVCKKDCPVGSEPECGGTPEDSSTKLFESVEECCTQKLAYIDVELCAALSLNKTTDKFYVSYPDESCKKDCPVGDAPECGGAPADLSTTLFDTAEECCVENLAYIDKRLCAAISTNQHTNLFYVSYPDEACKKDCPAEDGGQCGGTPADLSIHLFGSVSECCKEKLSWVELSECVAAV
;
A
#
# COMPACT_ATOMS: atom_id res chain seq x y z
N MET A 1 75.44 4.16 -40.27
CA MET A 1 75.01 5.44 -40.88
C MET A 1 74.01 5.08 -41.97
N TYR A 2 72.77 5.61 -41.84
CA TYR A 2 71.81 6.05 -42.87
C TYR A 2 71.52 5.11 -44.07
N VAL A 3 70.28 4.87 -44.55
CA VAL A 3 68.93 5.39 -44.24
C VAL A 3 67.85 4.52 -44.95
N SER A 4 66.63 4.47 -44.37
CA SER A 4 65.25 4.37 -44.94
C SER A 4 64.99 3.62 -46.27
N THR A 5 63.89 2.88 -46.51
CA THR A 5 62.48 3.36 -46.55
C THR A 5 61.48 2.18 -46.82
N TYR A 6 60.39 2.06 -46.03
CA TYR A 6 58.96 1.69 -46.32
C TYR A 6 58.56 0.38 -47.08
N ARG A 7 57.41 -0.33 -46.90
CA ARG A 7 56.02 -0.23 -46.30
C ARG A 7 55.61 -1.65 -45.80
N ARG A 8 55.18 -1.90 -44.56
CA ARG A 8 53.84 -1.85 -43.90
C ARG A 8 52.69 -2.75 -44.44
N PHE A 9 52.37 -3.77 -43.62
CA PHE A 9 51.06 -4.38 -43.30
C PHE A 9 50.87 -4.27 -41.76
N TRP A 10 49.63 -4.38 -41.25
CA TRP A 10 49.17 -4.72 -39.88
C TRP A 10 48.13 -3.75 -39.25
N THR A 11 46.97 -4.35 -38.90
CA THR A 11 46.32 -4.47 -37.57
C THR A 11 46.38 -3.30 -36.59
N LEU A 12 45.23 -2.95 -35.99
CA LEU A 12 45.18 -2.07 -34.81
C LEU A 12 44.34 -2.66 -33.66
N ARG A 13 44.99 -2.76 -32.50
CA ARG A 13 44.47 -2.96 -31.15
C ARG A 13 44.21 -1.59 -30.48
N ILE A 14 43.20 -1.56 -29.61
CA ILE A 14 43.18 -1.02 -28.23
C ILE A 14 43.98 0.27 -27.94
N CYS A 15 43.28 1.31 -27.47
CA CYS A 15 43.83 2.28 -26.53
C CYS A 15 42.93 2.45 -25.30
N LEU A 16 43.57 2.19 -24.16
CA LEU A 16 43.21 2.55 -22.79
C LEU A 16 43.32 4.08 -22.62
N PHE A 17 42.42 4.72 -21.86
CA PHE A 17 42.70 6.00 -21.22
C PHE A 17 42.29 5.94 -19.74
N VAL A 18 43.25 6.29 -18.90
CA VAL A 18 43.15 6.46 -17.45
C VAL A 18 42.70 7.89 -17.16
N ALA A 19 41.70 8.08 -16.30
CA ALA A 19 41.58 9.27 -15.46
C ALA A 19 40.81 8.93 -14.17
N THR A 20 41.27 9.54 -13.09
CA THR A 20 41.12 9.16 -11.68
C THR A 20 39.92 9.78 -10.96
N ALA A 21 39.37 9.00 -10.02
CA ALA A 21 38.79 9.35 -8.71
C ALA A 21 37.50 10.20 -8.62
N SER A 22 36.44 9.61 -8.05
CA SER A 22 35.94 9.94 -6.70
C SER A 22 34.62 9.20 -6.39
N SER A 23 34.56 8.68 -5.17
CA SER A 23 33.43 8.05 -4.45
C SER A 23 32.05 8.65 -4.69
N GLN A 24 31.04 7.78 -4.94
CA GLN A 24 29.83 7.65 -4.11
C GLN A 24 28.97 6.45 -4.57
N THR A 25 28.52 5.68 -3.58
CA THR A 25 27.65 4.50 -3.67
C THR A 25 26.19 4.91 -3.89
N ALA A 26 25.54 4.35 -4.92
CA ALA A 26 24.10 4.26 -5.01
C ALA A 26 23.72 2.94 -5.69
N SER A 27 23.05 2.08 -4.91
CA SER A 27 22.47 0.81 -5.36
C SER A 27 21.33 1.08 -6.33
N VAL A 28 21.46 0.61 -7.57
CA VAL A 28 20.36 0.52 -8.53
C VAL A 28 19.75 -0.87 -8.37
N VAL A 29 18.52 -0.89 -7.85
CA VAL A 29 17.64 -2.05 -7.82
C VAL A 29 17.16 -2.31 -9.25
N ILE A 30 17.52 -3.47 -9.80
CA ILE A 30 16.98 -3.99 -11.06
C ILE A 30 15.81 -4.90 -10.69
N THR A 31 14.58 -4.45 -10.91
CA THR A 31 13.38 -5.30 -10.90
C THR A 31 13.13 -5.79 -12.32
N HIS A 32 13.28 -7.10 -12.52
CA HIS A 32 12.80 -7.79 -13.71
C HIS A 32 11.28 -7.97 -13.61
N HIS A 33 10.58 -7.58 -14.68
CA HIS A 33 9.17 -7.84 -14.93
C HIS A 33 9.10 -8.91 -16.01
N GLU A 34 8.58 -10.09 -15.72
CA GLU A 34 8.08 -11.02 -16.74
C GLU A 34 6.69 -11.52 -16.38
N SER A 35 5.83 -11.47 -17.40
CA SER A 35 4.47 -11.97 -17.43
C SER A 35 4.47 -13.48 -17.70
N SER A 36 3.47 -14.21 -17.18
CA SER A 36 2.79 -15.27 -17.93
C SER A 36 1.46 -15.66 -17.28
N ARG A 37 0.49 -15.92 -18.15
CA ARG A 37 -0.93 -16.23 -17.92
C ARG A 37 -1.17 -17.75 -17.76
N LEU A 38 -2.41 -18.04 -17.34
CA LEU A 38 -3.29 -19.20 -17.65
C LEU A 38 -3.18 -20.48 -16.81
N GLY A 39 -4.34 -20.91 -16.31
CA GLY A 39 -4.62 -22.32 -16.02
C GLY A 39 -5.54 -22.56 -14.81
N ALA A 40 -6.85 -22.53 -15.00
CA ALA A 40 -7.81 -23.21 -14.10
C ALA A 40 -7.60 -24.74 -14.18
N PRO A 41 -8.02 -25.52 -13.16
CA PRO A 41 -9.36 -26.10 -13.30
C PRO A 41 -10.17 -26.25 -12.00
N ASP A 42 -11.46 -26.46 -12.23
CA ASP A 42 -12.51 -26.86 -11.29
C ASP A 42 -12.11 -27.96 -10.30
N SER A 43 -12.58 -27.86 -9.05
CA SER A 43 -13.03 -29.00 -8.25
C SER A 43 -13.90 -28.57 -7.08
N VAL A 44 -15.15 -29.01 -7.16
CA VAL A 44 -16.24 -28.90 -6.17
C VAL A 44 -15.94 -29.75 -4.94
N VAL A 45 -15.88 -29.16 -3.73
CA VAL A 45 -16.23 -29.87 -2.49
C VAL A 45 -17.03 -28.96 -1.57
N SER A 46 -18.22 -29.44 -1.23
CA SER A 46 -19.22 -28.83 -0.37
C SER A 46 -18.91 -29.15 1.10
N VAL A 47 -18.78 -28.14 1.98
CA VAL A 47 -18.95 -28.31 3.43
C VAL A 47 -19.75 -27.15 4.01
N LYS A 48 -20.69 -27.55 4.87
CA LYS A 48 -21.75 -26.78 5.51
C LYS A 48 -21.23 -25.66 6.41
N GLY A 49 -22.05 -24.62 6.52
CA GLY A 49 -21.73 -23.38 7.19
C GLY A 49 -21.80 -23.38 8.71
N LYS A 50 -21.51 -22.20 9.24
CA LYS A 50 -22.07 -21.65 10.48
C LYS A 50 -21.92 -20.13 10.45
N SER A 51 -23.05 -19.45 10.54
CA SER A 51 -23.14 -18.02 10.75
C SER A 51 -22.62 -17.65 12.13
N SER A 52 -21.96 -16.51 12.28
CA SER A 52 -21.97 -15.74 13.52
C SER A 52 -21.84 -14.26 13.18
N LYS A 53 -22.86 -13.52 13.63
CA LYS A 53 -22.97 -12.07 13.63
C LYS A 53 -21.75 -11.43 14.31
N LYS A 54 -21.36 -10.24 13.85
CA LYS A 54 -20.66 -9.28 14.71
C LYS A 54 -21.32 -7.93 14.53
N ASP A 55 -21.88 -7.45 15.63
CA ASP A 55 -22.57 -6.20 15.79
C ASP A 55 -21.61 -5.02 15.66
N ALA A 56 -22.14 -3.93 15.09
CA ALA A 56 -21.53 -2.62 15.08
C ALA A 56 -21.67 -1.97 16.46
N GLU A 57 -20.63 -1.30 16.92
CA GLU A 57 -20.78 -0.28 17.94
C GLU A 57 -19.86 0.91 17.67
N GLU A 58 -20.47 2.06 17.86
CA GLU A 58 -20.15 3.41 17.46
C GLU A 58 -19.33 4.08 18.57
N SER A 59 -18.27 4.81 18.25
CA SER A 59 -17.60 5.67 19.22
C SER A 59 -17.19 6.99 18.59
N SER A 60 -18.00 8.00 18.91
CA SER A 60 -17.81 9.41 18.63
C SER A 60 -16.74 10.02 19.55
N ARG A 61 -15.81 10.82 19.00
CA ARG A 61 -15.22 11.93 19.77
C ARG A 61 -14.79 13.08 18.87
N THR A 62 -15.46 14.20 19.08
CA THR A 62 -15.17 15.57 18.69
C THR A 62 -13.92 16.11 19.38
N THR A 63 -13.03 16.77 18.62
CA THR A 63 -12.28 17.93 19.14
C THR A 63 -11.91 18.91 18.01
N SER A 64 -12.15 20.17 18.32
CA SER A 64 -11.89 21.40 17.57
C SER A 64 -10.41 21.79 17.51
N GLN A 65 -9.95 22.35 16.38
CA GLN A 65 -8.73 23.18 16.31
C GLN A 65 -8.99 24.42 15.45
N ALA A 66 -8.39 25.54 15.87
CA ALA A 66 -8.39 26.84 15.18
C ALA A 66 -6.95 27.36 15.04
N GLY A 67 -6.62 27.86 13.84
CA GLY A 67 -5.55 28.81 13.45
C GLY A 67 -4.10 28.29 13.47
N ASP A 68 -3.18 28.60 12.55
CA ASP A 68 -3.17 29.47 11.36
C ASP A 68 -1.86 29.25 10.55
N ALA A 69 -1.97 29.25 9.21
CA ALA A 69 -1.04 29.78 8.17
C ALA A 69 0.36 29.13 7.86
N PRO A 70 0.91 29.32 6.63
CA PRO A 70 1.33 28.19 5.79
C PRO A 70 2.81 28.20 5.32
N ASP A 71 3.33 27.04 4.94
CA ASP A 71 4.49 26.94 4.03
C ASP A 71 4.35 25.72 3.09
N ALA A 72 4.85 25.89 1.87
CA ALA A 72 4.45 25.13 0.69
C ALA A 72 5.45 24.04 0.28
N THR A 73 5.00 22.78 0.26
CA THR A 73 5.55 21.70 -0.59
C THR A 73 4.51 20.57 -0.67
N VAL A 74 4.01 20.25 -1.87
CA VAL A 74 3.06 19.16 -2.11
C VAL A 74 3.83 17.89 -2.49
N ASP A 75 3.77 16.90 -1.59
CA ASP A 75 4.06 15.49 -1.83
C ASP A 75 2.72 14.75 -1.80
N ALA A 76 2.45 13.92 -2.80
CA ALA A 76 1.14 13.33 -3.06
C ALA A 76 1.12 11.87 -2.62
N SER A 77 0.63 11.61 -1.41
CA SER A 77 0.01 10.32 -1.07
C SER A 77 -1.01 10.45 0.07
N ASN A 78 -2.18 9.86 -0.20
CA ASN A 78 -3.33 9.54 0.67
C ASN A 78 -4.39 10.61 0.97
N GLY A 79 -5.61 10.29 0.51
CA GLY A 79 -6.81 10.41 1.35
C GLY A 79 -7.74 11.60 1.09
N VAL A 80 -8.00 11.98 -0.17
CA VAL A 80 -9.07 12.95 -0.47
C VAL A 80 -10.40 12.20 -0.62
N VAL A 81 -11.35 12.63 0.21
CA VAL A 81 -12.79 12.35 0.13
C VAL A 81 -13.26 12.41 -1.33
N ALA A 82 -14.01 11.40 -1.77
CA ALA A 82 -14.70 11.40 -3.06
C ALA A 82 -15.66 12.60 -3.16
N GLY A 83 -15.12 13.75 -3.57
CA GLY A 83 -15.89 14.74 -4.28
C GLY A 83 -16.25 14.11 -5.62
N ASN A 84 -17.54 14.05 -5.93
CA ASN A 84 -18.05 13.72 -7.27
C ASN A 84 -17.38 14.65 -8.30
N SER A 85 -16.19 14.35 -8.79
CA SER A 85 -15.70 14.93 -10.04
C SER A 85 -16.46 14.23 -11.16
N THR A 86 -17.60 14.82 -11.53
CA THR A 86 -18.25 14.50 -12.79
C THR A 86 -17.23 14.86 -13.88
N GLY A 87 -16.63 13.86 -14.54
CA GLY A 87 -15.80 14.10 -15.72
C GLY A 87 -16.52 15.02 -16.70
N THR A 88 -15.78 15.80 -17.48
CA THR A 88 -16.36 16.86 -18.32
C THR A 88 -17.21 16.34 -19.47
N ASP A 89 -17.23 15.03 -19.71
CA ASP A 89 -17.87 14.35 -20.83
C ASP A 89 -17.34 14.82 -22.21
N LYS A 90 -16.19 15.48 -22.22
CA LYS A 90 -15.50 15.97 -23.43
C LYS A 90 -14.37 15.04 -23.85
N PHE A 91 -13.99 15.11 -25.11
CA PHE A 91 -12.87 14.37 -25.67
C PHE A 91 -11.57 15.16 -25.59
N TYR A 92 -10.46 14.46 -25.37
CA TYR A 92 -9.12 15.03 -25.40
C TYR A 92 -8.15 14.12 -26.18
N PRO A 93 -7.12 14.70 -26.82
CA PRO A 93 -6.19 13.93 -27.62
C PRO A 93 -5.15 13.23 -26.74
N LEU A 94 -5.00 11.92 -26.94
CA LEU A 94 -3.95 11.12 -26.34
C LEU A 94 -2.86 10.88 -27.39
N PHE A 95 -1.85 11.77 -27.41
CA PHE A 95 -0.85 11.80 -28.48
C PHE A 95 0.03 10.54 -28.58
N THR A 96 0.21 9.79 -27.49
CA THR A 96 0.97 8.53 -27.50
C THR A 96 0.27 7.48 -28.35
N ASP A 97 -1.05 7.43 -28.26
CA ASP A 97 -1.89 6.39 -28.86
C ASP A 97 -2.57 6.90 -30.15
N ARG A 98 -2.42 8.20 -30.44
CA ARG A 98 -2.94 8.89 -31.63
C ARG A 98 -4.46 8.77 -31.78
N LEU A 99 -5.15 8.82 -30.65
CA LEU A 99 -6.60 8.69 -30.56
C LEU A 99 -7.18 9.73 -29.58
N CYS A 100 -8.49 9.90 -29.61
CA CYS A 100 -9.21 10.78 -28.73
C CYS A 100 -9.95 9.97 -27.66
N LYS A 101 -9.80 10.34 -26.38
CA LYS A 101 -10.48 9.69 -25.25
C LYS A 101 -11.41 10.66 -24.55
N LYS A 102 -12.48 10.13 -23.97
CA LYS A 102 -13.49 10.86 -23.24
C LYS A 102 -13.11 10.97 -21.77
N ASP A 103 -13.17 12.18 -21.23
CA ASP A 103 -13.01 12.50 -19.82
C ASP A 103 -14.31 12.19 -19.07
N CYS A 104 -14.38 11.02 -18.43
CA CYS A 104 -15.57 10.54 -17.74
C CYS A 104 -15.23 9.73 -16.48
N PRO A 105 -16.18 9.59 -15.54
CA PRO A 105 -16.03 8.74 -14.37
C PRO A 105 -15.79 7.30 -14.80
N SER A 106 -14.75 6.66 -14.28
CA SER A 106 -14.35 5.29 -14.63
C SER A 106 -15.51 4.29 -14.50
N GLY A 107 -15.99 3.77 -15.64
CA GLY A 107 -17.04 2.75 -15.71
C GLY A 107 -17.60 2.50 -17.11
N ASP A 108 -17.26 1.34 -17.68
CA ASP A 108 -17.95 0.56 -18.74
C ASP A 108 -17.96 1.00 -20.22
N SER A 109 -17.26 2.05 -20.65
CA SER A 109 -17.09 2.33 -22.10
C SER A 109 -15.62 2.44 -22.51
N PHE A 110 -15.26 1.83 -23.65
CA PHE A 110 -13.90 1.85 -24.21
C PHE A 110 -13.42 3.28 -24.54
N GLU A 111 -14.36 4.21 -24.70
CA GLU A 111 -14.11 5.63 -24.92
C GLU A 111 -13.62 6.35 -23.66
N CYS A 112 -13.84 5.79 -22.46
CA CYS A 112 -13.54 6.45 -21.19
C CYS A 112 -12.11 6.19 -20.70
N ALA A 113 -11.33 7.24 -20.48
CA ALA A 113 -9.95 7.14 -19.97
C ALA A 113 -9.78 7.61 -18.52
N GLY A 114 -10.88 7.79 -17.80
CA GLY A 114 -10.91 8.32 -16.42
C GLY A 114 -11.01 9.83 -16.37
N VAL A 115 -11.11 10.37 -15.15
CA VAL A 115 -11.27 11.82 -14.92
C VAL A 115 -9.91 12.51 -14.94
N LEU A 116 -9.74 13.53 -15.78
CA LEU A 116 -8.52 14.33 -15.85
C LEU A 116 -8.32 15.12 -14.54
N GLY A 117 -7.19 14.90 -13.85
CA GLY A 117 -6.87 15.55 -12.58
C GLY A 117 -6.46 17.03 -12.69
N ASP A 118 -6.01 17.47 -13.86
CA ASP A 118 -5.68 18.86 -14.16
C ASP A 118 -5.96 19.16 -15.64
N THR A 119 -6.95 20.02 -15.93
CA THR A 119 -7.32 20.39 -17.30
C THR A 119 -6.57 21.63 -17.81
N VAL A 120 -5.65 22.20 -17.02
CA VAL A 120 -4.94 23.43 -17.40
C VAL A 120 -4.01 23.15 -18.59
N GLY A 121 -4.37 23.70 -19.75
CA GLY A 121 -3.58 23.61 -20.98
C GLY A 121 -3.98 22.50 -21.95
N MET A 122 -4.98 21.68 -21.61
CA MET A 122 -5.53 20.67 -22.54
C MET A 122 -6.71 21.24 -23.33
N SER A 123 -6.74 21.01 -24.65
CA SER A 123 -7.90 21.32 -25.47
C SER A 123 -8.92 20.20 -25.34
N LEU A 124 -10.14 20.56 -24.92
CA LEU A 124 -11.27 19.64 -24.76
C LEU A 124 -12.28 19.89 -25.88
N PHE A 125 -12.78 18.82 -26.49
CA PHE A 125 -13.66 18.84 -27.65
C PHE A 125 -15.01 18.21 -27.32
N ASP A 126 -16.09 18.67 -27.95
CA ASP A 126 -17.44 18.17 -27.64
C ASP A 126 -17.72 16.82 -28.34
N THR A 127 -16.98 16.52 -29.42
CA THR A 127 -17.09 15.26 -30.17
C THR A 127 -15.73 14.64 -30.45
N VAL A 128 -15.71 13.33 -30.71
CA VAL A 128 -14.50 12.62 -31.12
C VAL A 128 -14.01 13.09 -32.49
N GLU A 129 -14.92 13.46 -33.40
CA GLU A 129 -14.62 13.99 -34.73
C GLU A 129 -13.92 15.36 -34.66
N GLU A 130 -14.39 16.26 -33.79
CA GLU A 130 -13.74 17.55 -33.55
C GLU A 130 -12.33 17.36 -32.99
N CYS A 131 -12.17 16.46 -32.01
CA CYS A 131 -10.87 16.13 -31.45
C CYS A 131 -9.92 15.55 -32.51
N CYS A 132 -10.38 14.61 -33.32
CA CYS A 132 -9.61 14.01 -34.41
C CYS A 132 -9.22 15.04 -35.48
N THR A 133 -10.14 15.94 -35.85
CA THR A 133 -9.90 16.97 -36.86
C THR A 133 -8.86 17.99 -36.39
N GLU A 134 -8.97 18.48 -35.15
CA GLU A 134 -8.12 19.55 -34.63
C GLU A 134 -6.77 19.04 -34.12
N ALA A 135 -6.74 17.89 -33.43
CA ALA A 135 -5.52 17.35 -32.85
C ALA A 135 -4.73 16.41 -33.79
N PHE A 136 -5.45 15.75 -34.71
CA PHE A 136 -4.89 14.72 -35.60
C PHE A 136 -5.26 14.95 -37.07
N GLY A 137 -5.37 16.20 -37.55
CA GLY A 137 -5.77 16.52 -38.92
C GLY A 137 -4.88 15.96 -40.06
N TRP A 138 -3.83 15.20 -39.73
CA TRP A 138 -3.01 14.42 -40.65
C TRP A 138 -3.41 12.94 -40.75
N ILE A 139 -4.27 12.46 -39.84
CA ILE A 139 -4.95 11.15 -39.87
C ILE A 139 -6.32 11.36 -40.52
N ASP A 140 -6.78 10.41 -41.33
CA ASP A 140 -8.15 10.44 -41.83
C ASP A 140 -9.14 10.48 -40.65
N VAL A 141 -10.05 11.46 -40.65
CA VAL A 141 -10.97 11.69 -39.51
C VAL A 141 -11.84 10.46 -39.23
N THR A 142 -12.20 9.70 -40.26
CA THR A 142 -12.98 8.47 -40.16
C THR A 142 -12.17 7.37 -39.47
N LEU A 143 -10.89 7.24 -39.83
CA LEU A 143 -9.97 6.29 -39.19
C LEU A 143 -9.74 6.64 -37.72
N CYS A 144 -9.42 7.91 -37.42
CA CYS A 144 -9.19 8.37 -36.06
C CYS A 144 -10.42 8.18 -35.16
N THR A 145 -11.61 8.46 -35.69
CA THR A 145 -12.89 8.26 -34.99
C THR A 145 -13.12 6.78 -34.70
N ALA A 146 -12.92 5.92 -35.70
CA ALA A 146 -13.10 4.48 -35.55
C ALA A 146 -12.14 3.88 -34.52
N LEU A 147 -10.86 4.28 -34.54
CA LEU A 147 -9.86 3.84 -33.57
C LEU A 147 -10.17 4.31 -32.15
N SER A 148 -10.62 5.55 -32.01
CA SER A 148 -11.00 6.13 -30.71
C SER A 148 -12.17 5.39 -30.07
N ALA A 149 -13.10 4.89 -30.90
CA ALA A 149 -14.26 4.08 -30.51
C ALA A 149 -14.00 2.55 -30.52
N ASN A 150 -12.82 2.09 -30.95
CA ASN A 150 -12.49 0.68 -31.19
C ASN A 150 -13.48 -0.04 -32.14
N THR A 151 -13.79 0.63 -33.24
CA THR A 151 -14.64 0.15 -34.33
C THR A 151 -13.84 0.11 -35.63
N THR A 152 -14.42 -0.51 -36.66
CA THR A 152 -13.81 -0.64 -37.99
C THR A 152 -14.52 0.27 -38.98
N THR A 153 -13.80 0.80 -39.97
CA THR A 153 -14.39 1.77 -40.93
C THR A 153 -15.05 1.09 -42.12
N ASP A 154 -14.76 -0.19 -42.38
CA ASP A 154 -15.17 -0.89 -43.61
C ASP A 154 -14.66 -0.22 -44.91
N LEU A 155 -13.70 0.69 -44.81
CA LEU A 155 -13.06 1.36 -45.94
C LEU A 155 -11.77 0.66 -46.34
N PHE A 156 -11.37 0.81 -47.59
CA PHE A 156 -10.15 0.22 -48.14
C PHE A 156 -8.94 1.14 -47.92
N TYR A 157 -7.77 0.54 -47.69
CA TYR A 157 -6.48 1.20 -47.61
C TYR A 157 -5.42 0.37 -48.36
N VAL A 158 -4.34 0.99 -48.81
CA VAL A 158 -3.26 0.26 -49.48
C VAL A 158 -2.36 -0.43 -48.47
N SER A 159 -2.24 -1.74 -48.59
CA SER A 159 -1.22 -2.55 -47.94
C SER A 159 0.00 -2.63 -48.87
N ILE A 160 1.05 -1.86 -48.57
CA ILE A 160 2.29 -1.86 -49.36
C ILE A 160 2.94 -3.26 -49.42
N PRO A 161 3.02 -4.05 -48.33
CA PRO A 161 3.60 -5.39 -48.39
C PRO A 161 2.85 -6.36 -49.30
N ASP A 162 1.53 -6.16 -49.45
CA ASP A 162 0.67 -7.05 -50.24
C ASP A 162 0.43 -6.53 -51.67
N GLU A 163 0.92 -5.32 -51.98
CA GLU A 163 0.61 -4.58 -53.22
C GLU A 163 -0.90 -4.58 -53.56
N ALA A 164 -1.74 -4.53 -52.53
CA ALA A 164 -3.19 -4.71 -52.63
C ALA A 164 -3.94 -3.72 -51.74
N CYS A 165 -5.22 -3.51 -52.07
CA CYS A 165 -6.15 -2.73 -51.28
C CYS A 165 -6.86 -3.64 -50.27
N LYS A 166 -6.65 -3.40 -48.97
CA LYS A 166 -7.26 -4.16 -47.89
C LYS A 166 -8.32 -3.34 -47.17
N LYS A 167 -9.38 -3.99 -46.72
CA LYS A 167 -10.48 -3.39 -45.97
C LYS A 167 -10.13 -3.33 -44.48
N HIS A 168 -10.39 -2.18 -43.84
CA HIS A 168 -10.27 -2.02 -42.39
C HIS A 168 -11.46 -2.68 -41.71
N CYS A 169 -11.30 -3.97 -41.39
CA CYS A 169 -12.22 -4.84 -40.66
C CYS A 169 -11.43 -5.84 -39.79
N PRO A 170 -12.04 -6.53 -38.82
CA PRO A 170 -11.34 -7.51 -37.99
C PRO A 170 -10.72 -8.60 -38.86
N VAL A 171 -9.48 -9.01 -38.55
CA VAL A 171 -8.78 -10.03 -39.34
C VAL A 171 -9.47 -11.38 -39.11
N ASP A 172 -10.22 -11.84 -40.11
CA ASP A 172 -10.74 -13.20 -40.20
C ASP A 172 -9.98 -13.94 -41.31
N PRO A 173 -9.26 -15.04 -41.00
CA PRO A 173 -8.54 -15.83 -42.00
C PRO A 173 -9.44 -16.39 -43.11
N ALA A 174 -10.77 -16.41 -42.93
CA ALA A 174 -11.74 -16.80 -43.96
C ALA A 174 -12.08 -15.67 -44.96
N THR A 175 -11.78 -14.40 -44.66
CA THR A 175 -12.10 -13.26 -45.52
C THR A 175 -10.83 -12.52 -45.94
N PHE A 176 -10.33 -12.82 -47.14
CA PHE A 176 -9.08 -12.28 -47.69
C PHE A 176 -9.03 -10.74 -47.80
N GLU A 177 -10.20 -10.10 -47.83
CA GLU A 177 -10.35 -8.65 -47.94
C GLU A 177 -10.01 -7.90 -46.64
N CYS A 178 -10.09 -8.52 -45.46
CA CYS A 178 -9.85 -7.85 -44.17
C CYS A 178 -8.37 -7.83 -43.80
N GLY A 179 -7.75 -6.63 -43.82
CA GLY A 179 -6.33 -6.43 -43.48
C GLY A 179 -6.05 -6.03 -42.04
N GLY A 180 -7.09 -5.82 -41.22
CA GLY A 180 -6.94 -5.24 -39.88
C GLY A 180 -6.72 -3.73 -39.94
N THR A 181 -6.12 -3.18 -38.89
CA THR A 181 -5.82 -1.75 -38.80
C THR A 181 -4.60 -1.40 -39.65
N PRO A 182 -4.66 -0.34 -40.49
CA PRO A 182 -3.51 0.10 -41.28
C PRO A 182 -2.29 0.41 -40.41
N GLN A 183 -1.12 -0.09 -40.79
CA GLN A 183 0.14 0.16 -40.08
C GLN A 183 0.57 1.64 -40.15
N ASP A 184 0.23 2.32 -41.25
CA ASP A 184 0.41 3.76 -41.40
C ASP A 184 -0.93 4.48 -41.26
N LEU A 185 -1.10 5.19 -40.14
CA LEU A 185 -2.30 5.96 -39.83
C LEU A 185 -2.49 7.19 -40.74
N ALA A 186 -1.48 7.58 -41.53
CA ALA A 186 -1.63 8.61 -42.56
C ALA A 186 -2.20 8.05 -43.89
N THR A 187 -2.54 6.75 -43.94
CA THR A 187 -3.08 6.14 -45.16
C THR A 187 -4.48 6.67 -45.45
N ALA A 188 -4.69 7.13 -46.69
CA ALA A 188 -6.01 7.53 -47.17
C ALA A 188 -6.94 6.31 -47.23
N LEU A 189 -8.18 6.49 -46.80
CA LEU A 189 -9.23 5.48 -46.89
C LEU A 189 -10.10 5.71 -48.14
N PHE A 190 -10.59 4.62 -48.73
CA PHE A 190 -11.38 4.61 -49.97
C PHE A 190 -12.68 3.83 -49.79
N GLU A 191 -13.78 4.25 -50.41
CA GLU A 191 -15.08 3.58 -50.28
C GLU A 191 -15.12 2.25 -51.02
N THR A 192 -14.36 2.14 -52.11
CA THR A 192 -14.31 0.93 -52.95
C THR A 192 -12.88 0.49 -53.21
N VAL A 193 -12.71 -0.80 -53.51
CA VAL A 193 -11.43 -1.37 -53.92
C VAL A 193 -10.93 -0.74 -55.23
N ASP A 194 -11.84 -0.43 -56.15
CA ASP A 194 -11.53 0.22 -57.44
C ASP A 194 -10.90 1.60 -57.23
N GLU A 195 -11.52 2.43 -56.37
CA GLU A 195 -11.00 3.75 -56.01
C GLU A 195 -9.62 3.67 -55.35
N CYS A 196 -9.42 2.70 -54.46
CA CYS A 196 -8.14 2.48 -53.81
C CYS A 196 -7.04 2.09 -54.81
N CYS A 197 -7.33 1.13 -55.69
CA CYS A 197 -6.41 0.67 -56.74
C CYS A 197 -6.02 1.80 -57.69
N ALA A 198 -7.01 2.54 -58.21
CA ALA A 198 -6.78 3.65 -59.12
C ALA A 198 -5.98 4.80 -58.50
N ALA A 199 -6.20 5.09 -57.21
CA ALA A 199 -5.60 6.25 -56.55
C ALA A 199 -4.15 6.01 -56.07
N LYS A 200 -3.81 4.77 -55.68
CA LYS A 200 -2.57 4.48 -54.95
C LYS A 200 -1.69 3.39 -55.57
N LEU A 201 -2.22 2.59 -56.50
CA LEU A 201 -1.47 1.57 -57.23
C LEU A 201 -1.53 1.78 -58.76
N PRO A 202 -1.23 2.99 -59.30
CA PRO A 202 -1.40 3.29 -60.72
C PRO A 202 -0.41 2.57 -61.65
N HIS A 203 0.54 1.81 -61.09
CA HIS A 203 1.50 1.00 -61.84
C HIS A 203 1.01 -0.43 -62.07
N ILE A 204 -0.08 -0.83 -61.42
CA ILE A 204 -0.76 -2.12 -61.59
C ILE A 204 -1.99 -1.87 -62.45
N ASP A 205 -2.29 -2.77 -63.38
CA ASP A 205 -3.56 -2.71 -64.13
C ASP A 205 -4.74 -2.73 -63.15
N GLU A 206 -5.71 -1.84 -63.35
CA GLU A 206 -6.82 -1.64 -62.41
C GLU A 206 -7.60 -2.95 -62.16
N ALA A 207 -7.84 -3.75 -63.22
CA ALA A 207 -8.53 -5.02 -63.07
C ALA A 207 -7.68 -6.06 -62.34
N LEU A 208 -6.36 -6.06 -62.54
CA LEU A 208 -5.44 -6.94 -61.82
C LEU A 208 -5.34 -6.56 -60.33
N CYS A 209 -5.28 -5.27 -60.01
CA CYS A 209 -5.25 -4.80 -58.63
C CYS A 209 -6.53 -5.18 -57.87
N VAL A 210 -7.70 -5.03 -58.51
CA VAL A 210 -8.99 -5.45 -57.95
C VAL A 210 -9.04 -6.97 -57.77
N ALA A 211 -8.56 -7.73 -58.76
CA ALA A 211 -8.47 -9.19 -58.71
C ALA A 211 -7.59 -9.68 -57.54
N ILE A 212 -6.42 -9.09 -57.34
CA ILE A 212 -5.54 -9.40 -56.20
C ILE A 212 -6.19 -9.01 -54.87
N SER A 213 -6.82 -7.83 -54.81
CA SER A 213 -7.41 -7.29 -53.58
C SER A 213 -8.66 -8.07 -53.12
N THR A 214 -9.41 -8.65 -54.06
CA THR A 214 -10.66 -9.42 -53.80
C THR A 214 -10.50 -10.92 -53.97
N ASN A 215 -9.30 -11.39 -54.34
CA ASN A 215 -9.03 -12.79 -54.71
C ASN A 215 -9.97 -13.31 -55.82
N THR A 216 -10.23 -12.49 -56.83
CA THR A 216 -10.95 -12.86 -58.06
C THR A 216 -9.96 -13.04 -59.22
N SER A 217 -10.41 -13.62 -60.34
CA SER A 217 -9.54 -13.96 -61.48
C SER A 217 -9.90 -13.17 -62.73
N THR A 218 -8.92 -12.88 -63.59
CA THR A 218 -9.16 -12.17 -64.86
C THR A 218 -9.49 -13.11 -66.04
N ASN A 219 -9.32 -14.43 -65.89
CA ASN A 219 -9.48 -15.46 -66.93
C ASN A 219 -8.56 -15.31 -68.16
N LYS A 220 -7.53 -14.47 -68.08
CA LYS A 220 -6.53 -14.25 -69.13
C LYS A 220 -5.33 -15.17 -68.94
N PHE A 221 -4.55 -15.43 -69.99
CA PHE A 221 -3.35 -16.26 -69.93
C PHE A 221 -2.11 -15.43 -69.63
N TYR A 222 -1.15 -15.98 -68.90
CA TYR A 222 0.15 -15.36 -68.65
C TYR A 222 1.24 -16.44 -68.64
N LEU A 223 2.50 -16.00 -68.84
CA LEU A 223 3.64 -16.90 -68.82
C LEU A 223 4.05 -17.16 -67.36
N LEU A 224 3.93 -18.41 -66.91
CA LEU A 224 4.43 -18.89 -65.62
C LEU A 224 5.38 -20.06 -65.90
N ASP A 225 6.66 -19.90 -65.56
CA ASP A 225 7.69 -20.94 -65.72
C ASP A 225 7.77 -21.53 -67.15
N ASP A 226 7.84 -20.66 -68.16
CA ASP A 226 7.89 -21.02 -69.59
C ASP A 226 6.67 -21.78 -70.12
N VAL A 227 5.55 -21.79 -69.38
CA VAL A 227 4.26 -22.34 -69.80
C VAL A 227 3.18 -21.26 -69.73
N CYS A 228 2.31 -21.23 -70.74
CA CYS A 228 1.15 -20.37 -70.73
C CYS A 228 0.06 -20.93 -69.81
N LYS A 229 -0.24 -20.21 -68.73
CA LYS A 229 -1.26 -20.59 -67.72
C LYS A 229 -2.39 -19.57 -67.69
N GLN A 230 -3.60 -20.02 -67.39
CA GLN A 230 -4.76 -19.15 -67.21
C GLN A 230 -4.80 -18.61 -65.79
N ASP A 231 -5.07 -17.31 -65.65
CA ASP A 231 -5.41 -16.65 -64.40
C ASP A 231 -6.83 -17.08 -63.99
N CYS A 232 -6.90 -18.07 -63.11
CA CYS A 232 -8.12 -18.57 -62.48
C CYS A 232 -7.84 -18.90 -61.01
N PRO A 233 -8.89 -18.97 -60.16
CA PRO A 233 -8.74 -19.39 -58.77
C PRO A 233 -8.09 -20.78 -58.75
N ILE A 234 -7.11 -20.99 -57.87
CA ILE A 234 -6.38 -22.26 -57.79
C ILE A 234 -7.36 -23.37 -57.39
N ASP A 235 -7.92 -24.05 -58.39
CA ASP A 235 -8.55 -25.35 -58.24
C ASP A 235 -7.48 -26.40 -58.57
N PRO A 236 -7.07 -27.24 -57.61
CA PRO A 236 -6.05 -28.26 -57.81
C PRO A 236 -6.42 -29.31 -58.87
N THR A 237 -7.65 -29.29 -59.41
CA THR A 237 -8.12 -30.23 -60.42
C THR A 237 -8.03 -29.72 -61.86
N THR A 238 -7.73 -28.45 -62.10
CA THR A 238 -7.63 -27.85 -63.44
C THR A 238 -6.21 -27.43 -63.75
N PHE A 239 -5.49 -28.24 -64.53
CA PHE A 239 -4.09 -28.03 -64.91
C PHE A 239 -3.83 -26.72 -65.69
N GLU A 240 -4.88 -26.15 -66.29
CA GLU A 240 -4.83 -24.89 -67.03
C GLU A 240 -4.69 -23.65 -66.13
N CYS A 241 -4.98 -23.75 -64.81
CA CYS A 241 -4.95 -22.63 -63.88
C CYS A 241 -3.59 -22.42 -63.20
N GLY A 242 -3.00 -21.23 -63.35
CA GLY A 242 -1.74 -20.81 -62.71
C GLY A 242 -1.90 -20.11 -61.35
N GLY A 243 -3.14 -19.80 -60.96
CA GLY A 243 -3.44 -18.85 -59.88
C GLY A 243 -3.33 -17.40 -60.33
N ASN A 244 -3.60 -16.46 -59.43
CA ASN A 244 -3.42 -15.05 -59.73
C ASN A 244 -1.92 -14.75 -59.96
N PRO A 245 -1.55 -13.95 -60.97
CA PRO A 245 -0.17 -13.58 -61.23
C PRO A 245 0.43 -12.91 -59.99
N ARG A 246 1.45 -13.55 -59.37
CA ARG A 246 2.20 -12.94 -58.25
C ARG A 246 3.14 -11.84 -58.70
N ASP A 247 3.49 -11.85 -59.99
CA ASP A 247 4.27 -10.80 -60.63
C ASP A 247 3.32 -9.79 -61.27
N VAL A 248 3.18 -8.62 -60.63
CA VAL A 248 2.33 -7.51 -61.08
C VAL A 248 2.78 -6.91 -62.43
N SER A 249 3.92 -7.34 -62.97
CA SER A 249 4.40 -6.96 -64.32
C SER A 249 4.04 -7.94 -65.44
N ALA A 250 3.32 -9.04 -65.13
CA ALA A 250 2.94 -10.05 -66.12
C ALA A 250 2.04 -9.48 -67.23
N THR A 251 2.38 -9.75 -68.49
CA THR A 251 1.52 -9.43 -69.64
C THR A 251 0.42 -10.48 -69.76
N LEU A 252 -0.84 -10.03 -69.81
CA LEU A 252 -2.01 -10.90 -69.91
C LEU A 252 -2.46 -11.05 -71.37
N TYR A 253 -2.75 -12.27 -71.80
CA TYR A 253 -3.15 -12.68 -73.15
C TYR A 253 -4.60 -13.20 -73.17
N ASP A 254 -5.34 -13.00 -74.25
CA ASP A 254 -6.75 -13.42 -74.33
C ASP A 254 -6.91 -14.91 -74.70
N THR A 255 -5.88 -15.53 -75.31
CA THR A 255 -5.87 -16.96 -75.70
C THR A 255 -4.53 -17.64 -75.42
N ILE A 256 -4.55 -18.97 -75.29
CA ILE A 256 -3.34 -19.77 -75.05
C ILE A 256 -2.42 -19.78 -76.28
N GLU A 257 -3.01 -19.72 -77.48
CA GLU A 257 -2.30 -19.62 -78.74
C GLU A 257 -1.55 -18.29 -78.88
N GLU A 258 -2.15 -17.17 -78.48
CA GLU A 258 -1.47 -15.87 -78.45
C GLU A 258 -0.27 -15.88 -77.48
N CYS A 259 -0.43 -16.49 -76.32
CA CYS A 259 0.65 -16.63 -75.35
C CYS A 259 1.80 -17.52 -75.88
N CYS A 260 1.50 -18.70 -76.43
CA CYS A 260 2.48 -19.61 -77.03
C CYS A 260 3.20 -18.96 -78.23
N ALA A 261 2.46 -18.26 -79.10
CA ALA A 261 3.02 -17.64 -80.30
C ALA A 261 3.96 -16.46 -79.99
N GLU A 262 3.67 -15.66 -78.97
CA GLU A 262 4.47 -14.47 -78.65
C GLU A 262 5.71 -14.79 -77.79
N LYS A 263 5.60 -15.74 -76.86
CA LYS A 263 6.67 -16.03 -75.89
C LYS A 263 7.44 -17.32 -76.14
N LEU A 264 6.89 -18.27 -76.91
CA LEU A 264 7.46 -19.62 -77.10
C LEU A 264 7.63 -20.01 -78.59
N ALA A 265 7.93 -19.05 -79.46
CA ALA A 265 8.05 -19.24 -80.91
C ALA A 265 9.16 -20.23 -81.37
N PHE A 266 9.95 -20.81 -80.46
CA PHE A 266 10.98 -21.82 -80.75
C PHE A 266 10.48 -23.26 -80.58
N ILE A 267 9.29 -23.46 -80.02
CA ILE A 267 8.63 -24.75 -79.83
C ILE A 267 7.63 -24.98 -80.98
N ASP A 268 7.47 -26.22 -81.42
CA ASP A 268 6.37 -26.56 -82.32
C ASP A 268 5.04 -26.22 -81.66
N GLU A 269 4.19 -25.45 -82.35
CA GLU A 269 2.93 -24.94 -81.83
C GLU A 269 2.04 -26.08 -81.29
N SER A 270 2.08 -27.28 -81.90
CA SER A 270 1.30 -28.43 -81.44
C SER A 270 1.87 -29.06 -80.17
N LEU A 271 3.17 -28.95 -79.94
CA LEU A 271 3.83 -29.40 -78.71
C LEU A 271 3.64 -28.38 -77.58
N CYS A 272 3.68 -27.07 -77.86
CA CYS A 272 3.34 -26.02 -76.89
C CYS A 272 1.89 -26.18 -76.43
N VAL A 273 0.96 -26.37 -77.38
CA VAL A 273 -0.45 -26.61 -77.07
C VAL A 273 -0.62 -27.94 -76.33
N ALA A 274 0.02 -29.04 -76.75
CA ALA A 274 -0.08 -30.33 -76.07
C ALA A 274 0.48 -30.32 -74.63
N ILE A 275 1.55 -29.55 -74.37
CA ILE A 275 2.10 -29.32 -73.02
C ILE A 275 1.13 -28.47 -72.21
N ALA A 276 0.57 -27.42 -72.82
CA ALA A 276 -0.35 -26.52 -72.14
C ALA A 276 -1.75 -27.15 -71.90
N THR A 277 -2.15 -28.16 -72.69
CA THR A 277 -3.44 -28.88 -72.61
C THR A 277 -3.34 -30.36 -72.18
N ASN A 278 -2.15 -30.87 -71.87
CA ASN A 278 -1.89 -32.24 -71.37
C ASN A 278 -2.37 -33.41 -72.27
N THR A 279 -1.83 -33.57 -73.49
CA THR A 279 -2.17 -34.68 -74.44
C THR A 279 -0.92 -35.46 -74.93
N SER A 280 -0.92 -36.81 -75.06
CA SER A 280 0.32 -37.66 -75.21
C SER A 280 0.56 -38.40 -76.54
N THR A 281 1.74 -39.06 -76.65
CA THR A 281 2.20 -39.79 -77.87
C THR A 281 2.51 -41.32 -77.76
N ASP A 282 2.33 -41.97 -76.60
CA ASP A 282 2.45 -43.45 -76.36
C ASP A 282 3.84 -44.10 -76.58
N SER A 283 4.95 -43.35 -76.49
CA SER A 283 6.32 -43.86 -76.75
C SER A 283 7.23 -43.86 -75.50
N PHE A 284 8.25 -44.73 -75.39
CA PHE A 284 9.15 -44.75 -74.21
C PHE A 284 10.36 -43.83 -74.37
N TYR A 285 10.89 -43.25 -73.31
CA TYR A 285 12.14 -42.50 -73.35
C TYR A 285 12.99 -42.70 -72.10
N VAL A 286 14.28 -42.42 -72.23
CA VAL A 286 15.20 -42.46 -71.10
C VAL A 286 14.98 -41.20 -70.27
N SER A 287 14.58 -41.39 -69.02
CA SER A 287 14.53 -40.33 -68.01
C SER A 287 15.38 -40.77 -66.82
N GLY A 288 16.60 -40.21 -66.75
CA GLY A 288 17.63 -40.64 -65.80
C GLY A 288 18.06 -42.08 -66.00
N ASP A 289 18.04 -42.86 -64.91
CA ASP A 289 18.39 -44.29 -64.86
C ASP A 289 17.20 -45.22 -65.14
N SER A 290 16.10 -44.70 -65.68
CA SER A 290 14.88 -45.44 -65.95
C SER A 290 14.33 -45.15 -67.35
N CYS A 291 13.48 -46.06 -67.82
CA CYS A 291 12.76 -45.91 -69.07
C CYS A 291 11.28 -45.67 -68.78
N LYS A 292 10.76 -44.52 -69.24
CA LYS A 292 9.39 -44.07 -68.94
C LYS A 292 8.53 -44.02 -70.20
N GLN A 293 7.22 -44.23 -70.05
CA GLN A 293 6.26 -44.12 -71.16
C GLN A 293 5.71 -42.68 -71.27
N ASP A 294 5.67 -42.12 -72.47
CA ASP A 294 4.99 -40.87 -72.82
C ASP A 294 3.49 -41.12 -72.88
N CYS A 295 2.78 -40.77 -71.82
CA CYS A 295 1.33 -40.82 -71.73
C CYS A 295 0.78 -39.58 -71.01
N PRO A 296 -0.53 -39.28 -71.13
CA PRO A 296 -1.11 -38.06 -70.58
C PRO A 296 -0.94 -38.16 -69.07
N ILE A 297 -0.69 -37.03 -68.40
CA ILE A 297 -0.51 -37.04 -66.94
C ILE A 297 -1.88 -37.39 -66.32
N ASP A 298 -2.15 -38.69 -66.18
CA ASP A 298 -3.18 -39.26 -65.32
C ASP A 298 -2.49 -39.56 -63.98
N PRO A 299 -2.83 -38.86 -62.89
CA PRO A 299 -2.14 -38.99 -61.61
C PRO A 299 -2.22 -40.39 -60.97
N VAL A 300 -2.94 -41.34 -61.57
CA VAL A 300 -3.08 -42.71 -61.05
C VAL A 300 -2.32 -43.78 -61.86
N ALA A 301 -1.72 -43.44 -62.99
CA ALA A 301 -0.96 -44.38 -63.84
C ALA A 301 0.56 -44.21 -63.65
N PHE A 302 1.14 -44.96 -62.70
CA PHE A 302 2.57 -44.89 -62.34
C PHE A 302 3.55 -45.24 -63.50
N GLU A 303 3.05 -45.84 -64.57
CA GLU A 303 3.84 -46.21 -65.76
C GLU A 303 4.11 -45.02 -66.71
N CYS A 304 3.47 -43.87 -66.50
CA CYS A 304 3.63 -42.65 -67.32
C CYS A 304 4.71 -41.72 -66.78
N GLY A 305 5.76 -41.45 -67.57
CA GLY A 305 6.79 -40.45 -67.26
C GLY A 305 6.40 -39.01 -67.55
N GLY A 306 5.22 -38.79 -68.14
CA GLY A 306 4.83 -37.51 -68.72
C GLY A 306 5.54 -37.26 -70.06
N THR A 307 5.46 -36.02 -70.52
CA THR A 307 6.23 -35.56 -71.68
C THR A 307 7.71 -35.36 -71.30
N PRO A 308 8.68 -35.65 -72.19
CA PRO A 308 10.10 -35.46 -71.90
C PRO A 308 10.44 -34.01 -71.54
N ASP A 309 11.22 -33.80 -70.47
CA ASP A 309 11.70 -32.47 -70.03
C ASP A 309 12.62 -31.79 -71.06
N ASP A 310 13.29 -32.59 -71.89
CA ASP A 310 14.07 -32.13 -73.04
C ASP A 310 13.35 -32.49 -74.34
N LEU A 311 12.92 -31.45 -75.06
CA LEU A 311 12.19 -31.54 -76.33
C LEU A 311 13.03 -32.15 -77.48
N SER A 312 14.29 -32.57 -77.23
CA SER A 312 15.16 -33.30 -78.16
C SER A 312 15.29 -34.82 -77.90
N THR A 313 14.54 -35.35 -76.93
CA THR A 313 14.68 -36.73 -76.44
C THR A 313 14.30 -37.81 -77.49
N THR A 314 15.09 -38.90 -77.56
CA THR A 314 14.83 -40.05 -78.46
C THR A 314 13.78 -40.99 -77.86
N LEU A 315 12.77 -41.33 -78.66
CA LEU A 315 11.68 -42.23 -78.28
C LEU A 315 11.94 -43.69 -78.72
N PHE A 316 11.56 -44.65 -77.87
CA PHE A 316 11.75 -46.10 -78.01
C PHE A 316 10.40 -46.82 -78.03
N GLY A 317 10.32 -47.95 -78.74
CA GLY A 317 9.08 -48.72 -78.90
C GLY A 317 8.76 -49.71 -77.78
N SER A 318 9.71 -50.01 -76.88
CA SER A 318 9.48 -50.90 -75.73
C SER A 318 10.42 -50.62 -74.57
N LEU A 319 9.99 -51.02 -73.37
CA LEU A 319 10.74 -50.84 -72.12
C LEU A 319 12.06 -51.64 -72.09
N VAL A 320 12.04 -52.88 -72.60
CA VAL A 320 13.22 -53.77 -72.62
C VAL A 320 14.28 -53.23 -73.57
N ASP A 321 13.87 -52.67 -74.72
CA ASP A 321 14.80 -52.08 -75.67
C ASP A 321 15.44 -50.81 -75.09
N CYS A 322 14.64 -49.99 -74.40
CA CYS A 322 15.15 -48.81 -73.71
C CYS A 322 16.19 -49.17 -72.61
N CYS A 323 15.90 -50.15 -71.75
CA CYS A 323 16.82 -50.60 -70.69
C CYS A 323 18.11 -51.24 -71.25
N SER A 324 17.99 -52.08 -72.27
CA SER A 324 19.15 -52.82 -72.80
C SER A 324 20.05 -51.99 -73.72
N GLU A 325 19.51 -51.00 -74.44
CA GLU A 325 20.31 -50.17 -75.36
C GLU A 325 20.96 -48.96 -74.69
N LYS A 326 20.31 -48.35 -73.70
CA LYS A 326 20.78 -47.10 -73.09
C LYS A 326 21.24 -47.24 -71.64
N LEU A 327 20.85 -48.30 -70.94
CA LEU A 327 21.10 -48.49 -69.50
C LEU A 327 21.84 -49.79 -69.17
N ALA A 328 22.70 -50.28 -70.08
CA ALA A 328 23.41 -51.56 -69.94
C ALA A 328 24.40 -51.67 -68.76
N TYR A 329 24.64 -50.59 -68.01
CA TYR A 329 25.46 -50.60 -66.78
C TYR A 329 24.67 -51.00 -65.53
N ILE A 330 23.33 -51.04 -65.62
CA ILE A 330 22.43 -51.48 -64.56
C ILE A 330 22.13 -52.97 -64.80
N ASP A 331 22.02 -53.77 -63.73
CA ASP A 331 21.53 -55.15 -63.88
C ASP A 331 20.17 -55.13 -64.56
N GLY A 332 19.99 -55.95 -65.61
CA GLY A 332 18.79 -55.88 -66.45
C GLY A 332 17.49 -56.13 -65.67
N SER A 333 17.53 -56.90 -64.58
CA SER A 333 16.36 -57.10 -63.72
C SER A 333 16.09 -55.88 -62.83
N LEU A 334 17.13 -55.20 -62.36
CA LEU A 334 17.02 -53.93 -61.62
C LEU A 334 16.54 -52.79 -62.51
N CYS A 335 17.00 -52.68 -63.77
CA CYS A 335 16.53 -51.66 -64.71
C CYS A 335 15.05 -51.83 -65.03
N VAL A 336 14.61 -53.06 -65.28
CA VAL A 336 13.19 -53.37 -65.50
C VAL A 336 12.41 -53.07 -64.22
N ALA A 337 12.91 -53.49 -63.06
CA ALA A 337 12.25 -53.26 -61.78
C ALA A 337 12.06 -51.77 -61.46
N ILE A 338 13.10 -50.94 -61.64
CA ILE A 338 13.03 -49.48 -61.51
C ILE A 338 12.04 -48.88 -62.51
N SER A 339 12.05 -49.37 -63.75
CA SER A 339 11.20 -48.82 -64.80
C SER A 339 9.73 -49.24 -64.69
N THR A 340 9.44 -50.37 -64.04
CA THR A 340 8.07 -50.85 -63.75
C THR A 340 7.64 -50.62 -62.30
N ASN A 341 8.47 -49.97 -61.49
CA ASN A 341 8.24 -49.79 -60.05
C ASN A 341 7.97 -51.10 -59.28
N THR A 342 8.68 -52.17 -59.64
CA THR A 342 8.67 -53.45 -58.91
C THR A 342 9.97 -53.62 -58.14
N SER A 343 10.03 -54.57 -57.21
CA SER A 343 11.18 -54.79 -56.32
C SER A 343 11.94 -56.08 -56.58
N THR A 344 13.18 -56.15 -56.08
CA THR A 344 13.92 -57.42 -56.01
C THR A 344 13.84 -58.12 -54.64
N ASP A 345 13.27 -57.47 -53.62
CA ASP A 345 13.13 -57.93 -52.23
C ASP A 345 14.46 -58.25 -51.51
N LYS A 346 15.59 -57.83 -52.09
CA LYS A 346 16.94 -58.04 -51.55
C LYS A 346 17.42 -56.85 -50.73
N PHE A 347 18.45 -57.03 -49.91
CA PHE A 347 19.01 -55.96 -49.09
C PHE A 347 20.21 -55.29 -49.75
N TYR A 348 20.38 -53.99 -49.57
CA TYR A 348 21.59 -53.26 -49.97
C TYR A 348 22.07 -52.35 -48.83
N VAL A 349 23.36 -52.03 -48.83
CA VAL A 349 23.94 -51.17 -47.79
C VAL A 349 23.66 -49.69 -48.11
N SER A 350 23.08 -48.97 -47.14
CA SER A 350 23.09 -47.52 -47.12
C SER A 350 24.22 -47.05 -46.20
N TYR A 351 25.33 -46.59 -46.78
CA TYR A 351 26.47 -46.10 -46.00
C TYR A 351 26.18 -44.77 -45.29
N SER A 352 25.30 -43.94 -45.86
CA SER A 352 24.87 -42.67 -45.26
C SER A 352 24.04 -42.91 -43.99
N GLU A 353 23.17 -43.92 -44.01
CA GLU A 353 22.30 -44.26 -42.88
C GLU A 353 22.87 -45.39 -42.00
N LYS A 354 24.01 -45.96 -42.40
CA LYS A 354 24.73 -47.03 -41.68
C LYS A 354 23.86 -48.27 -41.40
N MET A 355 22.95 -48.61 -42.31
CA MET A 355 22.04 -49.75 -42.20
C MET A 355 21.85 -50.46 -43.54
N CYS A 356 21.27 -51.65 -43.50
CA CYS A 356 20.91 -52.43 -44.67
C CYS A 356 19.43 -52.23 -44.98
N LYS A 357 19.12 -51.76 -46.19
CA LYS A 357 17.79 -51.42 -46.65
C LYS A 357 17.24 -52.51 -47.55
N GLN A 358 15.96 -52.86 -47.41
CA GLN A 358 15.31 -53.75 -48.37
C GLN A 358 14.92 -52.97 -49.62
N ASP A 359 15.30 -53.50 -50.78
CA ASP A 359 14.83 -53.06 -52.09
C ASP A 359 13.39 -53.53 -52.27
N CYS A 360 12.45 -52.64 -51.97
CA CYS A 360 11.03 -52.81 -52.18
C CYS A 360 10.42 -51.53 -52.80
N PRO A 361 9.19 -51.58 -53.34
CA PRO A 361 8.50 -50.38 -53.82
C PRO A 361 8.23 -49.49 -52.60
N VAL A 362 8.55 -48.20 -52.69
CA VAL A 362 8.40 -47.25 -51.58
C VAL A 362 6.91 -47.13 -51.22
N ASP A 363 6.43 -47.97 -50.31
CA ASP A 363 5.17 -47.78 -49.61
C ASP A 363 5.48 -46.90 -48.39
N PRO A 364 4.94 -45.68 -48.30
CA PRO A 364 5.20 -44.77 -47.19
C PRO A 364 4.74 -45.33 -45.83
N THR A 365 4.03 -46.47 -45.80
CA THR A 365 3.56 -47.12 -44.58
C THR A 365 4.41 -48.29 -44.08
N THR A 366 5.36 -48.81 -44.87
CA THR A 366 6.26 -49.89 -44.45
C THR A 366 7.68 -49.36 -44.32
N PHE A 367 8.09 -49.09 -43.08
CA PHE A 367 9.40 -48.52 -42.72
C PHE A 367 10.60 -49.40 -43.14
N GLU A 368 10.39 -50.69 -43.40
CA GLU A 368 11.43 -51.63 -43.86
C GLU A 368 11.93 -51.34 -45.29
N CYS A 369 11.25 -50.44 -46.01
CA CYS A 369 11.50 -50.21 -47.41
C CYS A 369 12.45 -49.05 -47.71
N GLY A 370 13.66 -49.37 -48.17
CA GLY A 370 14.66 -48.38 -48.55
C GLY A 370 14.44 -47.72 -49.91
N GLY A 371 13.53 -48.27 -50.71
CA GLY A 371 13.46 -48.00 -52.14
C GLY A 371 14.59 -48.68 -52.90
N THR A 372 14.80 -48.25 -54.13
CA THR A 372 15.90 -48.74 -54.96
C THR A 372 17.22 -48.09 -54.55
N PRO A 373 18.38 -48.78 -54.64
CA PRO A 373 19.68 -48.21 -54.29
C PRO A 373 19.99 -46.94 -55.09
N GLU A 374 20.52 -45.88 -54.45
CA GLU A 374 20.97 -44.66 -55.15
C GLU A 374 22.11 -44.95 -56.14
N ASP A 375 23.01 -45.87 -55.77
CA ASP A 375 24.05 -46.40 -56.65
C ASP A 375 23.62 -47.79 -57.13
N LEU A 376 23.22 -47.87 -58.40
CA LEU A 376 22.73 -49.09 -59.03
C LEU A 376 23.82 -50.17 -59.24
N SER A 377 25.07 -49.86 -58.92
CA SER A 377 26.16 -50.84 -58.83
C SER A 377 26.29 -51.50 -57.45
N THR A 378 25.48 -51.08 -56.48
CA THR A 378 25.51 -51.62 -55.11
C THR A 378 25.14 -53.10 -55.09
N PRO A 379 25.97 -53.99 -54.50
CA PRO A 379 25.64 -55.40 -54.37
C PRO A 379 24.36 -55.62 -53.56
N LEU A 380 23.50 -56.51 -54.04
CA LEU A 380 22.28 -56.92 -53.36
C LEU A 380 22.49 -58.25 -52.61
N TYR A 381 22.00 -58.32 -51.38
CA TYR A 381 22.15 -59.40 -50.42
C TYR A 381 20.83 -60.14 -50.18
N ALA A 382 20.88 -61.44 -49.89
CA ALA A 382 19.66 -62.22 -49.68
C ALA A 382 19.04 -61.98 -48.30
N THR A 383 19.85 -61.69 -47.28
CA THR A 383 19.39 -61.38 -45.93
C THR A 383 20.07 -60.14 -45.37
N VAL A 384 19.43 -59.53 -44.36
CA VAL A 384 19.96 -58.37 -43.64
C VAL A 384 21.25 -58.70 -42.89
N GLU A 385 21.39 -59.91 -42.33
CA GLU A 385 22.60 -60.34 -41.62
C GLU A 385 23.80 -60.50 -42.56
N GLU A 386 23.57 -61.00 -43.78
CA GLU A 386 24.61 -61.07 -44.81
C GLU A 386 25.08 -59.67 -45.19
N CYS A 387 24.15 -58.74 -45.43
CA CYS A 387 24.48 -57.35 -45.72
C CYS A 387 25.25 -56.68 -44.56
N CYS A 388 24.76 -56.80 -43.32
CA CYS A 388 25.36 -56.21 -42.14
C CYS A 388 26.76 -56.79 -41.85
N SER A 389 26.91 -58.11 -41.92
CA SER A 389 28.20 -58.76 -41.65
C SER A 389 29.25 -58.52 -42.73
N GLU A 390 28.86 -58.34 -43.99
CA GLU A 390 29.80 -58.05 -45.08
C GLU A 390 30.17 -56.57 -45.19
N LYS A 391 29.19 -55.66 -45.09
CA LYS A 391 29.37 -54.25 -45.43
C LYS A 391 29.45 -53.32 -44.22
N LEU A 392 28.94 -53.76 -43.07
CA LEU A 392 28.85 -52.97 -41.83
C LEU A 392 29.46 -53.71 -40.62
N ALA A 393 30.49 -54.54 -40.84
CA ALA A 393 31.16 -55.33 -39.79
C ALA A 393 31.77 -54.51 -38.62
N PHE A 394 31.83 -53.18 -38.75
CA PHE A 394 32.26 -52.27 -37.68
C PHE A 394 31.13 -51.88 -36.70
N ILE A 395 29.89 -52.22 -37.03
CA ILE A 395 28.68 -52.10 -36.19
C ILE A 395 28.44 -53.48 -35.55
N ASP A 396 27.97 -53.51 -34.31
CA ASP A 396 27.54 -54.79 -33.70
C ASP A 396 26.48 -55.44 -34.59
N LEU A 397 26.65 -56.73 -34.92
CA LEU A 397 25.76 -57.42 -35.86
C LEU A 397 24.30 -57.37 -35.39
N THR A 398 24.06 -57.46 -34.08
CA THR A 398 22.71 -57.40 -33.50
C THR A 398 22.09 -56.03 -33.70
N LEU A 399 22.85 -54.96 -33.44
CA LEU A 399 22.40 -53.59 -33.63
C LEU A 399 22.17 -53.28 -35.11
N CYS A 400 23.09 -53.69 -35.99
CA CYS A 400 22.95 -53.49 -37.43
C CYS A 400 21.68 -54.18 -37.95
N THR A 401 21.44 -55.43 -37.57
CA THR A 401 20.23 -56.16 -37.97
C THR A 401 18.97 -55.50 -37.41
N ALA A 402 18.96 -55.14 -36.12
CA ALA A 402 17.81 -54.52 -35.47
C ALA A 402 17.44 -53.19 -36.15
N VAL A 403 18.41 -52.30 -36.35
CA VAL A 403 18.18 -51.00 -37.02
C VAL A 403 17.72 -51.16 -38.46
N SER A 404 18.28 -52.14 -39.18
CA SER A 404 17.91 -52.44 -40.57
C SER A 404 16.51 -53.03 -40.71
N LEU A 405 15.96 -53.62 -39.65
CA LEU A 405 14.60 -54.16 -39.57
C LEU A 405 13.64 -53.27 -38.76
N ASN A 406 14.11 -52.11 -38.29
CA ASN A 406 13.36 -51.25 -37.35
C ASN A 406 12.92 -51.97 -36.07
N GLU A 407 13.73 -52.93 -35.63
CA GLU A 407 13.64 -53.58 -34.32
C GLU A 407 14.61 -52.91 -33.34
N THR A 408 14.47 -53.20 -32.06
CA THR A 408 15.35 -52.69 -31.01
C THR A 408 16.01 -53.82 -30.25
N THR A 409 17.22 -53.60 -29.73
CA THR A 409 17.99 -54.65 -29.08
C THR A 409 17.64 -54.89 -27.61
N ASP A 410 16.85 -54.01 -26.99
CA ASP A 410 16.57 -53.99 -25.54
C ASP A 410 17.82 -53.84 -24.65
N LYS A 411 18.96 -53.46 -25.22
CA LYS A 411 20.24 -53.27 -24.51
C LYS A 411 20.46 -51.81 -24.15
N PHE A 412 21.32 -51.56 -23.18
CA PHE A 412 21.68 -50.21 -22.75
C PHE A 412 22.88 -49.66 -23.52
N TYR A 413 22.88 -48.37 -23.79
CA TYR A 413 24.00 -47.62 -24.36
C TYR A 413 24.19 -46.29 -23.61
N VAL A 414 25.40 -45.76 -23.63
CA VAL A 414 25.71 -44.51 -22.92
C VAL A 414 25.24 -43.30 -23.72
N SER A 415 24.43 -42.43 -23.11
CA SER A 415 24.22 -41.04 -23.58
C SER A 415 25.17 -40.13 -22.81
N TYR A 416 26.27 -39.71 -23.45
CA TYR A 416 27.21 -38.77 -22.82
C TYR A 416 26.60 -37.38 -22.61
N THR A 417 25.62 -36.99 -23.43
CA THR A 417 24.88 -35.73 -23.31
C THR A 417 24.04 -35.71 -22.04
N ASP A 418 23.28 -36.78 -21.82
CA ASP A 418 22.37 -36.88 -20.67
C ASP A 418 23.07 -37.46 -19.43
N LYS A 419 24.31 -37.95 -19.59
CA LYS A 419 25.11 -38.62 -18.55
C LYS A 419 24.40 -39.81 -17.91
N VAL A 420 23.59 -40.52 -18.69
CA VAL A 420 22.86 -41.74 -18.28
C VAL A 420 23.04 -42.84 -19.32
N CYS A 421 22.68 -44.06 -18.96
CA CYS A 421 22.59 -45.19 -19.85
C CYS A 421 21.14 -45.36 -20.32
N LYS A 422 20.89 -45.18 -21.61
CA LYS A 422 19.55 -45.34 -22.19
C LYS A 422 19.39 -46.73 -22.78
N LYS A 423 18.17 -47.26 -22.74
CA LYS A 423 17.79 -48.51 -23.36
C LYS A 423 17.44 -48.28 -24.84
N ASP A 424 17.96 -49.13 -25.70
CA ASP A 424 17.58 -49.23 -27.11
C ASP A 424 16.21 -49.92 -27.20
N CYS A 425 15.16 -49.09 -27.21
CA CYS A 425 13.75 -49.45 -27.35
C CYS A 425 12.99 -48.31 -28.04
N PRO A 426 11.77 -48.56 -28.58
CA PRO A 426 11.01 -47.55 -29.30
C PRO A 426 10.76 -46.30 -28.45
N VAL A 427 10.95 -45.12 -29.04
CA VAL A 427 10.81 -43.84 -28.33
C VAL A 427 9.38 -43.72 -27.78
N GLY A 428 9.26 -43.56 -26.46
CA GLY A 428 7.98 -43.37 -25.76
C GLY A 428 7.40 -44.61 -25.08
N GLU A 429 8.02 -45.80 -25.16
CA GLU A 429 7.54 -46.97 -24.42
C GLU A 429 7.80 -46.90 -22.90
N SER A 430 8.92 -46.32 -22.49
CA SER A 430 9.27 -46.08 -21.08
C SER A 430 10.30 -44.94 -20.97
N PHE A 431 10.51 -44.40 -19.76
CA PHE A 431 11.48 -43.31 -19.55
C PHE A 431 12.94 -43.75 -19.82
N GLU A 432 13.24 -45.03 -19.60
CA GLU A 432 14.56 -45.62 -19.91
C GLU A 432 14.80 -45.73 -21.42
N CYS A 433 13.77 -45.61 -22.29
CA CYS A 433 13.93 -45.70 -23.74
C CYS A 433 14.54 -44.43 -24.33
N GLY A 434 15.76 -44.55 -24.86
CA GLY A 434 16.44 -43.49 -25.59
C GLY A 434 16.19 -43.47 -27.09
N GLY A 435 15.44 -44.44 -27.62
CA GLY A 435 15.50 -44.78 -29.04
C GLY A 435 16.81 -45.48 -29.38
N THR A 436 16.98 -45.78 -30.66
CA THR A 436 18.22 -46.33 -31.21
C THR A 436 19.39 -45.35 -31.05
N PRO A 437 20.59 -45.81 -30.67
CA PRO A 437 21.76 -44.95 -30.54
C PRO A 437 22.07 -44.20 -31.85
N GLU A 438 22.26 -42.88 -31.79
CA GLU A 438 22.66 -42.07 -32.96
C GLU A 438 24.01 -42.53 -33.54
N ASP A 439 24.93 -42.95 -32.67
CA ASP A 439 26.18 -43.60 -33.06
C ASP A 439 26.06 -45.11 -32.95
N LEU A 440 25.80 -45.77 -34.08
CA LEU A 440 25.72 -47.23 -34.18
C LEU A 440 27.03 -47.96 -33.85
N THR A 441 28.15 -47.25 -33.66
CA THR A 441 29.38 -47.87 -33.15
C THR A 441 29.44 -47.95 -31.62
N THR A 442 28.41 -47.43 -30.94
CA THR A 442 28.31 -47.46 -29.49
C THR A 442 28.17 -48.90 -28.99
N LYS A 443 29.01 -49.26 -28.02
CA LYS A 443 28.94 -50.56 -27.34
C LYS A 443 27.62 -50.67 -26.57
N LEU A 444 26.89 -51.76 -26.81
CA LEU A 444 25.67 -52.10 -26.08
C LEU A 444 25.98 -52.97 -24.85
N PHE A 445 25.17 -52.83 -23.81
CA PHE A 445 25.32 -53.49 -22.52
C PHE A 445 24.02 -54.21 -22.13
N GLU A 446 24.14 -55.41 -21.53
CA GLU A 446 22.97 -56.19 -21.11
C GLU A 446 22.23 -55.57 -19.92
N THR A 447 22.92 -54.80 -19.07
CA THR A 447 22.31 -54.14 -17.90
C THR A 447 22.78 -52.69 -17.79
N VAL A 448 21.98 -51.89 -17.10
CA VAL A 448 22.28 -50.47 -16.83
C VAL A 448 23.55 -50.31 -15.98
N GLU A 449 23.77 -51.20 -15.02
CA GLU A 449 24.96 -51.18 -14.13
C GLU A 449 26.23 -51.48 -14.91
N ALA A 450 26.18 -52.42 -15.86
CA ALA A 450 27.32 -52.72 -16.73
C ALA A 450 27.67 -51.53 -17.64
N CYS A 451 26.66 -50.82 -18.14
CA CYS A 451 26.88 -49.59 -18.91
C CYS A 451 27.47 -48.47 -18.04
N CYS A 452 26.90 -48.23 -16.86
CA CYS A 452 27.35 -47.20 -15.92
C CYS A 452 28.78 -47.42 -15.43
N SER A 453 29.10 -48.65 -14.98
CA SER A 453 30.43 -48.99 -14.48
C SER A 453 31.52 -48.94 -15.55
N GLU A 454 31.21 -49.24 -16.82
CA GLU A 454 32.21 -49.20 -17.90
C GLU A 454 32.37 -47.81 -18.52
N LYS A 455 31.28 -47.07 -18.74
CA LYS A 455 31.29 -45.81 -19.52
C LYS A 455 31.13 -44.54 -18.69
N LEU A 456 30.58 -44.63 -17.49
CA LEU A 456 30.27 -43.51 -16.61
C LEU A 456 30.87 -43.72 -15.21
N SER A 457 32.02 -44.37 -15.09
CA SER A 457 32.68 -44.71 -13.82
C SER A 457 33.10 -43.51 -12.95
N TYR A 458 32.99 -42.29 -13.46
CA TYR A 458 33.17 -41.05 -12.70
C TYR A 458 31.90 -40.61 -11.95
N ILE A 459 30.76 -41.24 -12.24
CA ILE A 459 29.48 -41.12 -11.54
C ILE A 459 29.38 -42.35 -10.63
N ASP A 460 28.84 -42.17 -9.43
CA ASP A 460 28.54 -43.31 -8.56
C ASP A 460 27.64 -44.33 -9.30
N GLU A 461 28.00 -45.61 -9.24
CA GLU A 461 27.33 -46.67 -10.02
C GLU A 461 25.83 -46.73 -9.70
N SER A 462 25.45 -46.53 -8.43
CA SER A 462 24.06 -46.53 -8.00
C SER A 462 23.30 -45.28 -8.45
N LEU A 463 23.95 -44.11 -8.46
CA LEU A 463 23.38 -42.87 -8.98
C LEU A 463 23.15 -42.95 -10.49
N CYS A 464 24.14 -43.45 -11.23
CA CYS A 464 24.04 -43.61 -12.67
C CYS A 464 22.91 -44.58 -13.03
N ALA A 465 22.82 -45.74 -12.35
CA ALA A 465 21.75 -46.71 -12.57
C ALA A 465 20.37 -46.12 -12.23
N ALA A 466 20.26 -45.41 -11.11
CA ALA A 466 19.03 -44.77 -10.68
C ALA A 466 18.55 -43.73 -11.71
N LEU A 467 19.41 -42.79 -12.12
CA LEU A 467 19.08 -41.77 -13.13
C LEU A 467 18.67 -42.37 -14.47
N SER A 468 19.36 -43.43 -14.90
CA SER A 468 19.07 -44.15 -16.14
C SER A 468 17.70 -44.84 -16.14
N LEU A 469 17.18 -45.19 -14.95
CA LEU A 469 15.88 -45.83 -14.75
C LEU A 469 14.80 -44.87 -14.24
N ASN A 470 15.09 -43.56 -14.14
CA ASN A 470 14.24 -42.56 -13.46
C ASN A 470 13.91 -42.89 -12.00
N GLN A 471 14.84 -43.53 -11.32
CA GLN A 471 14.76 -43.86 -9.91
C GLN A 471 15.69 -42.93 -9.12
N THR A 472 15.57 -42.97 -7.81
CA THR A 472 16.42 -42.22 -6.88
C THR A 472 17.20 -43.19 -6.01
N THR A 473 18.38 -42.79 -5.54
CA THR A 473 19.24 -43.68 -4.74
C THR A 473 18.82 -43.78 -3.27
N ASP A 474 17.96 -42.88 -2.79
CA ASP A 474 17.63 -42.71 -1.36
C ASP A 474 18.83 -42.37 -0.46
N LYS A 475 19.97 -41.99 -1.06
CA LYS A 475 21.20 -41.61 -0.34
C LYS A 475 21.30 -40.09 -0.17
N PHE A 476 22.12 -39.66 0.76
CA PHE A 476 22.37 -38.24 1.03
C PHE A 476 23.57 -37.72 0.23
N TYR A 477 23.51 -36.46 -0.20
CA TYR A 477 24.61 -35.73 -0.81
C TYR A 477 24.66 -34.30 -0.27
N VAL A 478 25.83 -33.68 -0.32
CA VAL A 478 26.02 -32.32 0.19
C VAL A 478 25.47 -31.28 -0.80
N SER A 479 24.62 -30.38 -0.31
CA SER A 479 24.31 -29.11 -0.97
C SER A 479 25.09 -28.00 -0.28
N TYR A 480 26.20 -27.58 -0.90
CA TYR A 480 26.99 -26.46 -0.37
C TYR A 480 26.21 -25.13 -0.31
N PRO A 481 25.36 -24.77 -1.30
CA PRO A 481 24.55 -23.56 -1.22
C PRO A 481 23.56 -23.55 -0.05
N ASP A 482 23.00 -24.72 0.30
CA ASP A 482 22.03 -24.86 1.39
C ASP A 482 22.68 -25.26 2.73
N GLU A 483 24.01 -25.46 2.73
CA GLU A 483 24.81 -25.91 3.89
C GLU A 483 24.23 -27.14 4.63
N LYS A 484 23.56 -28.03 3.90
CA LYS A 484 22.95 -29.26 4.42
C LYS A 484 23.15 -30.44 3.48
N CYS A 485 22.86 -31.64 3.98
CA CYS A 485 22.84 -32.86 3.20
C CYS A 485 21.41 -33.15 2.73
N LEU A 486 21.20 -33.14 1.42
CA LEU A 486 19.91 -33.46 0.79
C LEU A 486 19.85 -34.93 0.44
N LYS A 487 18.66 -35.52 0.54
CA LYS A 487 18.40 -36.89 0.12
C LYS A 487 18.02 -36.92 -1.36
N ASP A 488 18.66 -37.81 -2.12
CA ASP A 488 18.28 -38.14 -3.50
C ASP A 488 16.99 -38.96 -3.48
N CYS A 489 15.87 -38.24 -3.50
CA CYS A 489 14.49 -38.71 -3.64
C CYS A 489 13.67 -37.65 -4.41
N PRO A 490 12.50 -37.99 -4.97
CA PRO A 490 11.69 -37.05 -5.74
C PRO A 490 11.40 -35.77 -4.97
N VAL A 491 11.61 -34.62 -5.60
CA VAL A 491 11.40 -33.31 -4.97
C VAL A 491 9.95 -33.19 -4.49
N GLY A 492 9.76 -32.98 -3.19
CA GLY A 492 8.46 -32.85 -2.55
C GLY A 492 7.93 -34.10 -1.82
N ASP A 493 8.57 -35.27 -1.96
CA ASP A 493 8.15 -36.49 -1.24
C ASP A 493 8.41 -36.40 0.27
N ALA A 494 9.49 -35.72 0.67
CA ALA A 494 9.81 -35.39 2.05
C ALA A 494 10.62 -34.08 2.11
N PRO A 495 10.64 -33.37 3.25
CA PRO A 495 11.41 -32.12 3.42
C PRO A 495 12.91 -32.26 3.14
N GLU A 496 13.46 -33.46 3.37
CA GLU A 496 14.86 -33.79 3.08
C GLU A 496 15.14 -34.10 1.60
N CYS A 497 14.12 -34.26 0.74
CA CYS A 497 14.29 -34.63 -0.67
C CYS A 497 14.72 -33.44 -1.54
N GLY A 498 15.95 -33.49 -2.04
CA GLY A 498 16.53 -32.46 -2.93
C GLY A 498 16.46 -32.79 -4.42
N GLY A 499 15.95 -33.97 -4.80
CA GLY A 499 16.16 -34.52 -6.14
C GLY A 499 17.59 -35.00 -6.35
N PRO A 500 17.96 -35.39 -7.57
CA PRO A 500 19.32 -35.85 -7.87
C PRO A 500 20.35 -34.71 -7.78
N PRO A 501 21.60 -35.00 -7.38
CA PRO A 501 22.64 -33.99 -7.28
C PRO A 501 22.93 -33.35 -8.64
N GLY A 502 23.04 -32.01 -8.69
CA GLY A 502 23.35 -31.29 -9.92
C GLY A 502 24.74 -31.62 -10.49
N ASP A 503 25.70 -31.98 -9.61
CA ASP A 503 26.98 -32.56 -9.99
C ASP A 503 26.97 -34.08 -9.75
N LEU A 504 26.93 -34.85 -10.83
CA LEU A 504 26.88 -36.32 -10.79
C LEU A 504 28.16 -36.98 -10.23
N SER A 505 29.24 -36.22 -10.02
CA SER A 505 30.44 -36.70 -9.33
C SER A 505 30.37 -36.55 -7.81
N THR A 506 29.26 -36.02 -7.28
CA THR A 506 29.05 -35.83 -5.84
C THR A 506 29.01 -37.19 -5.13
N ALA A 507 29.78 -37.31 -4.04
CA ALA A 507 29.77 -38.49 -3.19
C ALA A 507 28.41 -38.66 -2.51
N LEU A 508 27.89 -39.88 -2.53
CA LEU A 508 26.65 -40.26 -1.85
C LEU A 508 26.95 -40.94 -0.50
N PHE A 509 26.09 -40.72 0.49
CA PHE A 509 26.23 -41.20 1.87
C PHE A 509 24.96 -41.92 2.31
N GLU A 510 25.08 -42.94 3.16
CA GLU A 510 23.91 -43.72 3.61
C GLU A 510 23.06 -42.94 4.63
N THR A 511 23.66 -41.98 5.34
CA THR A 511 22.98 -41.14 6.33
C THR A 511 23.36 -39.67 6.20
N ALA A 512 22.45 -38.78 6.62
CA ALA A 512 22.73 -37.35 6.74
C ALA A 512 23.95 -37.06 7.64
N ALA A 513 24.08 -37.81 8.75
CA ALA A 513 25.19 -37.64 9.68
C ALA A 513 26.56 -37.95 9.04
N GLU A 514 26.67 -39.04 8.29
CA GLU A 514 27.89 -39.38 7.56
C GLU A 514 28.25 -38.30 6.52
N CYS A 515 27.26 -37.81 5.78
CA CYS A 515 27.45 -36.70 4.84
C CYS A 515 27.93 -35.42 5.54
N CYS A 516 27.31 -35.06 6.68
CA CYS A 516 27.66 -33.90 7.47
C CYS A 516 29.10 -33.98 8.02
N ILE A 517 29.49 -35.13 8.58
CA ILE A 517 30.85 -35.34 9.11
C ILE A 517 31.90 -35.19 8.00
N GLU A 518 31.67 -35.79 6.83
CA GLU A 518 32.67 -35.85 5.76
C GLU A 518 32.75 -34.56 4.94
N LYS A 519 31.62 -33.88 4.71
CA LYS A 519 31.54 -32.73 3.79
C LYS A 519 31.27 -31.38 4.45
N LEU A 520 30.71 -31.36 5.66
CA LEU A 520 30.29 -30.16 6.39
C LEU A 520 30.84 -30.13 7.82
N SER A 521 32.06 -30.64 8.03
CA SER A 521 32.67 -30.76 9.37
C SER A 521 32.90 -29.43 10.12
N TYR A 522 32.65 -28.29 9.48
CA TYR A 522 32.70 -26.96 10.09
C TYR A 522 31.38 -26.54 10.74
N ILE A 523 30.29 -27.26 10.44
CA ILE A 523 28.98 -27.16 11.08
C ILE A 523 28.93 -28.23 12.17
N ASP A 524 28.30 -27.93 13.31
CA ASP A 524 28.08 -28.94 14.35
C ASP A 524 27.32 -30.15 13.78
N GLU A 525 27.80 -31.36 14.07
CA GLU A 525 27.26 -32.61 13.51
C GLU A 525 25.75 -32.75 13.78
N SER A 526 25.31 -32.35 14.98
CA SER A 526 23.90 -32.46 15.38
C SER A 526 23.04 -31.44 14.66
N LEU A 527 23.52 -30.20 14.50
CA LEU A 527 22.84 -29.15 13.73
C LEU A 527 22.74 -29.52 12.25
N CYS A 528 23.86 -29.93 11.63
CA CYS A 528 23.86 -30.32 10.23
C CYS A 528 22.93 -31.51 9.97
N SER A 529 22.95 -32.52 10.83
CA SER A 529 22.06 -33.68 10.71
C SER A 529 20.58 -33.29 10.90
N ALA A 530 20.30 -32.36 11.82
CA ALA A 530 18.96 -31.84 12.07
C ALA A 530 18.44 -31.05 10.86
N LEU A 531 19.22 -30.10 10.33
CA LEU A 531 18.91 -29.35 9.10
C LEU A 531 18.67 -30.26 7.90
N SER A 532 19.51 -31.28 7.74
CA SER A 532 19.43 -32.25 6.64
C SER A 532 18.18 -33.14 6.72
N LEU A 533 17.65 -33.37 7.92
CA LEU A 533 16.45 -34.17 8.16
C LEU A 533 15.21 -33.31 8.46
N ASN A 534 15.33 -31.99 8.39
CA ASN A 534 14.32 -31.03 8.84
C ASN A 534 13.78 -31.33 10.24
N LYS A 535 14.69 -31.67 11.16
CA LYS A 535 14.46 -31.93 12.59
C LYS A 535 15.05 -30.80 13.41
N THR A 536 14.70 -30.76 14.68
CA THR A 536 15.14 -29.75 15.65
C THR A 536 16.06 -30.39 16.69
N THR A 537 16.98 -29.62 17.26
CA THR A 537 17.97 -30.11 18.23
C THR A 537 17.54 -29.95 19.69
N ASP A 538 16.45 -29.24 19.97
CA ASP A 538 16.00 -28.83 21.31
C ASP A 538 16.99 -27.93 22.07
N LYS A 539 18.05 -27.45 21.41
CA LYS A 539 19.07 -26.55 21.98
C LYS A 539 18.71 -25.09 21.76
N PHE A 540 19.36 -24.17 22.48
CA PHE A 540 19.16 -22.73 22.32
C PHE A 540 20.20 -22.13 21.37
N TYR A 541 19.79 -21.15 20.57
CA TYR A 541 20.67 -20.32 19.75
C TYR A 541 20.30 -18.85 19.93
N VAL A 542 21.27 -17.96 19.71
CA VAL A 542 21.04 -16.52 19.82
C VAL A 542 20.30 -15.99 18.59
N SER A 543 19.15 -15.35 18.82
CA SER A 543 18.50 -14.47 17.84
C SER A 543 18.90 -13.03 18.18
N TYR A 544 19.86 -12.48 17.44
CA TYR A 544 20.27 -11.09 17.64
C TYR A 544 19.19 -10.08 17.24
N HIS A 545 18.25 -10.48 16.39
CA HIS A 545 17.10 -9.63 16.04
C HIS A 545 16.12 -9.51 17.19
N ASP A 546 15.84 -10.61 17.90
CA ASP A 546 14.94 -10.64 19.04
C ASP A 546 15.64 -10.30 20.37
N GLU A 547 16.97 -10.10 20.32
CA GLU A 547 17.84 -9.92 21.50
C GLU A 547 17.61 -11.00 22.58
N ALA A 548 17.32 -12.22 22.13
CA ALA A 548 16.93 -13.35 22.96
C ALA A 548 17.52 -14.66 22.45
N CYS A 549 17.62 -15.65 23.33
CA CYS A 549 18.01 -17.01 23.01
C CYS A 549 16.75 -17.83 22.67
N LYS A 550 16.64 -18.29 21.43
CA LYS A 550 15.51 -19.08 20.96
C LYS A 550 15.86 -20.56 20.99
N LYS A 551 14.87 -21.39 21.31
CA LYS A 551 15.01 -22.84 21.27
C LYS A 551 14.78 -23.33 19.84
N ASP A 552 15.69 -24.16 19.35
CA ASP A 552 15.54 -24.91 18.11
C ASP A 552 14.49 -26.00 18.32
N CYS A 553 13.24 -25.63 18.05
CA CYS A 553 12.05 -26.48 18.06
C CYS A 553 11.05 -25.96 17.01
N PRO A 554 10.07 -26.77 16.58
CA PRO A 554 9.10 -26.40 15.55
C PRO A 554 8.39 -25.10 15.91
N VAL A 555 8.29 -24.18 14.94
CA VAL A 555 7.63 -22.88 15.14
C VAL A 555 6.19 -23.10 15.61
N GLY A 556 5.84 -22.51 16.76
CA GLY A 556 4.49 -22.57 17.34
C GLY A 556 4.25 -23.71 18.34
N GLU A 557 5.23 -24.57 18.61
CA GLU A 557 5.11 -25.60 19.66
C GLU A 557 5.16 -24.99 21.07
N ALA A 558 6.03 -24.00 21.28
CA ALA A 558 6.14 -23.23 22.51
C ALA A 558 6.60 -21.78 22.22
N PRO A 559 6.32 -20.80 23.10
CA PRO A 559 6.74 -19.40 22.91
C PRO A 559 8.25 -19.20 22.75
N GLU A 560 9.05 -20.08 23.35
CA GLU A 560 10.51 -20.08 23.26
C GLU A 560 11.04 -20.65 21.93
N CYS A 561 10.20 -21.29 21.11
CA CYS A 561 10.62 -21.89 19.84
C CYS A 561 10.86 -20.84 18.76
N GLY A 562 12.11 -20.69 18.30
CA GLY A 562 12.48 -19.79 17.21
C GLY A 562 12.43 -20.43 15.82
N GLY A 563 12.12 -21.73 15.74
CA GLY A 563 12.29 -22.51 14.53
C GLY A 563 13.71 -23.08 14.42
N ILE A 564 13.99 -23.68 13.27
CA ILE A 564 15.32 -24.17 12.94
C ILE A 564 16.16 -22.96 12.53
N PRO A 565 17.35 -22.73 13.11
CA PRO A 565 18.18 -21.59 12.74
C PRO A 565 18.56 -21.63 11.25
N GLU A 566 18.34 -20.52 10.54
CA GLU A 566 18.62 -20.40 9.10
C GLU A 566 20.12 -20.35 8.79
N ASP A 567 20.93 -19.86 9.73
CA ASP A 567 22.38 -19.74 9.59
C ASP A 567 23.06 -20.94 10.27
N THR A 568 23.85 -21.71 9.53
CA THR A 568 24.53 -22.89 10.06
C THR A 568 25.73 -22.58 10.94
N SER A 569 26.15 -21.31 10.99
CA SER A 569 27.23 -20.83 11.85
C SER A 569 26.79 -20.51 13.28
N VAL A 570 25.50 -20.68 13.60
CA VAL A 570 25.01 -20.45 14.96
C VAL A 570 25.61 -21.45 15.95
N THR A 571 26.03 -20.93 17.10
CA THR A 571 26.44 -21.78 18.24
C THR A 571 25.18 -22.23 18.98
N LEU A 572 25.02 -23.54 19.16
CA LEU A 572 23.94 -24.11 19.95
C LEU A 572 24.38 -24.30 21.42
N PHE A 573 23.47 -24.02 22.34
CA PHE A 573 23.67 -24.08 23.80
C PHE A 573 22.70 -25.05 24.44
N GLU A 574 23.14 -25.77 25.48
CA GLU A 574 22.28 -26.75 26.16
C GLU A 574 21.19 -26.07 27.01
N THR A 575 21.47 -24.87 27.53
CA THR A 575 20.51 -24.09 28.31
C THR A 575 20.42 -22.64 27.84
N VAL A 576 19.30 -22.00 28.14
CA VAL A 576 19.06 -20.59 27.83
C VAL A 576 20.02 -19.68 28.59
N GLU A 577 20.37 -20.04 29.83
CA GLU A 577 21.32 -19.30 30.66
C GLU A 577 22.71 -19.27 30.03
N GLU A 578 23.19 -20.41 29.52
CA GLU A 578 24.48 -20.49 28.83
C GLU A 578 24.50 -19.61 27.57
N CYS A 579 23.44 -19.68 26.76
CA CYS A 579 23.30 -18.84 25.57
C CYS A 579 23.30 -17.34 25.93
N CYS A 580 22.51 -16.94 26.92
CA CYS A 580 22.42 -15.55 27.38
C CYS A 580 23.75 -15.04 27.92
N ALA A 581 24.41 -15.83 28.78
CA ALA A 581 25.68 -15.46 29.40
C ALA A 581 26.82 -15.34 28.38
N GLU A 582 26.83 -16.16 27.32
CA GLU A 582 27.92 -16.15 26.33
C GLU A 582 27.69 -15.15 25.19
N LYS A 583 26.48 -15.09 24.62
CA LYS A 583 26.20 -14.31 23.40
C LYS A 583 25.51 -12.97 23.66
N LEU A 584 24.84 -12.83 24.79
CA LEU A 584 24.03 -11.66 25.15
C LEU A 584 24.45 -11.05 26.50
N ALA A 585 25.73 -11.15 26.87
CA ALA A 585 26.27 -10.67 28.14
C ALA A 585 26.12 -9.15 28.39
N TYR A 586 25.70 -8.38 27.39
CA TYR A 586 25.38 -6.95 27.53
C TYR A 586 23.96 -6.69 28.04
N ILE A 587 23.09 -7.70 28.00
CA ILE A 587 21.74 -7.73 28.57
C ILE A 587 21.84 -8.33 29.98
N ASP A 588 21.05 -7.85 30.94
CA ASP A 588 20.95 -8.50 32.26
C ASP A 588 20.56 -9.97 32.08
N GLU A 589 21.33 -10.89 32.64
CA GLU A 589 21.16 -12.34 32.43
C GLU A 589 19.72 -12.79 32.72
N SER A 590 19.10 -12.25 33.78
CA SER A 590 17.71 -12.60 34.11
C SER A 590 16.68 -12.03 33.14
N LEU A 591 16.94 -10.84 32.57
CA LEU A 591 16.09 -10.27 31.51
C LEU A 591 16.22 -11.09 30.23
N CYS A 592 17.45 -11.44 29.83
CA CYS A 592 17.68 -12.27 28.65
C CYS A 592 16.96 -13.62 28.76
N VAL A 593 17.09 -14.30 29.91
CA VAL A 593 16.39 -15.58 30.15
C VAL A 593 14.87 -15.38 30.13
N ALA A 594 14.36 -14.31 30.74
CA ALA A 594 12.94 -14.00 30.74
C ALA A 594 12.40 -13.78 29.32
N MET A 595 13.05 -12.94 28.51
CA MET A 595 12.69 -12.69 27.10
C MET A 595 12.77 -13.98 26.26
N SER A 596 13.79 -14.80 26.49
CA SER A 596 14.03 -16.06 25.79
C SER A 596 12.96 -17.12 26.06
N LEU A 597 12.48 -17.18 27.31
CA LEU A 597 11.45 -18.12 27.75
C LEU A 597 10.04 -17.53 27.72
N ASN A 598 9.88 -16.27 27.30
CA ASN A 598 8.63 -15.51 27.41
C ASN A 598 8.04 -15.56 28.83
N THR A 599 8.91 -15.37 29.82
CA THR A 599 8.59 -15.26 31.25
C THR A 599 8.95 -13.86 31.74
N THR A 600 8.77 -13.57 33.02
CA THR A 600 8.96 -12.23 33.59
C THR A 600 9.94 -12.26 34.74
N THR A 601 10.63 -11.15 34.98
CA THR A 601 11.66 -11.06 36.03
C THR A 601 11.12 -10.62 37.40
N ASP A 602 9.85 -10.18 37.48
CA ASP A 602 9.25 -9.54 38.66
C ASP A 602 10.01 -8.29 39.16
N LYS A 603 10.86 -7.71 38.30
CA LYS A 603 11.61 -6.48 38.56
C LYS A 603 10.91 -5.28 37.92
N PHE A 604 11.35 -4.09 38.26
CA PHE A 604 10.84 -2.83 37.70
C PHE A 604 11.80 -2.25 36.67
N TYR A 605 11.27 -1.61 35.63
CA TYR A 605 12.03 -0.82 34.67
C TYR A 605 11.36 0.54 34.47
N VAL A 606 12.11 1.51 33.98
CA VAL A 606 11.59 2.86 33.73
C VAL A 606 10.89 2.91 32.36
N SER A 607 9.61 3.30 32.35
CA SER A 607 8.90 3.75 31.16
C SER A 607 8.99 5.26 31.12
N TYR A 608 9.87 5.80 30.28
CA TYR A 608 9.99 7.26 30.10
C TYR A 608 8.76 7.87 29.40
N HIS A 609 8.00 7.07 28.66
CA HIS A 609 6.74 7.51 28.06
C HIS A 609 5.65 7.73 29.10
N ASP A 610 5.52 6.80 30.04
CA ASP A 610 4.53 6.88 31.13
C ASP A 610 5.03 7.70 32.33
N GLU A 611 6.29 8.15 32.30
CA GLU A 611 7.00 8.78 33.41
C GLU A 611 6.87 7.98 34.73
N ALA A 612 6.91 6.66 34.62
CA ALA A 612 6.66 5.73 35.72
C ALA A 612 7.56 4.50 35.63
N CYS A 613 7.75 3.82 36.76
CA CYS A 613 8.44 2.53 36.83
C CYS A 613 7.42 1.40 36.72
N LYS A 614 7.52 0.59 35.67
CA LYS A 614 6.61 -0.52 35.40
C LYS A 614 7.21 -1.83 35.87
N ALA A 615 6.38 -2.73 36.38
CA ALA A 615 6.79 -4.09 36.68
C ALA A 615 6.87 -4.91 35.38
N ASP A 616 7.95 -5.65 35.23
CA ASP A 616 8.07 -6.73 34.26
C ASP A 616 7.24 -7.92 34.78
N CYS A 617 5.99 -7.95 34.35
CA CYS A 617 5.00 -8.99 34.62
C CYS A 617 4.04 -9.11 33.42
N PRO A 618 3.32 -10.24 33.27
CA PRO A 618 2.46 -10.47 32.11
C PRO A 618 1.41 -9.37 31.95
N VAL A 619 1.25 -8.87 30.73
CA VAL A 619 0.30 -7.78 30.43
C VAL A 619 -1.11 -8.21 30.86
N GLY A 620 -1.73 -7.44 31.75
CA GLY A 620 -3.12 -7.64 32.20
C GLY A 620 -3.29 -8.31 33.57
N GLU A 621 -2.21 -8.75 34.24
CA GLU A 621 -2.32 -9.32 35.60
C GLU A 621 -2.51 -8.24 36.69
N ALA A 622 -1.88 -7.08 36.53
CA ALA A 622 -2.04 -5.95 37.45
C ALA A 622 -1.87 -4.59 36.72
N PRO A 623 -2.49 -3.49 37.21
CA PRO A 623 -2.33 -2.15 36.64
C PRO A 623 -0.88 -1.64 36.57
N GLU A 624 -0.02 -2.14 37.45
CA GLU A 624 1.42 -1.85 37.50
C GLU A 624 2.27 -2.64 36.47
N CYS A 625 1.70 -3.63 35.80
CA CYS A 625 2.41 -4.43 34.79
C CYS A 625 2.57 -3.65 33.49
N GLY A 626 3.83 -3.40 33.09
CA GLY A 626 4.15 -2.81 31.79
C GLY A 626 4.36 -3.84 30.69
N GLY A 627 4.35 -5.14 31.02
CA GLY A 627 4.88 -6.17 30.13
C GLY A 627 6.40 -6.25 30.19
N THR A 628 6.97 -7.19 29.44
CA THR A 628 8.41 -7.32 29.27
C THR A 628 8.96 -6.10 28.52
N PRO A 629 10.09 -5.51 28.97
CA PRO A 629 10.68 -4.35 28.28
C PRO A 629 10.93 -4.63 26.79
N GLU A 630 10.57 -3.68 25.92
CA GLU A 630 10.85 -3.78 24.48
C GLU A 630 12.33 -3.61 24.15
N ASP A 631 13.09 -2.92 25.01
CA ASP A 631 14.51 -2.64 24.84
C ASP A 631 15.31 -3.47 25.85
N SER A 632 16.16 -4.38 25.38
CA SER A 632 16.95 -5.25 26.26
C SER A 632 18.04 -4.51 27.05
N SER A 633 18.35 -3.26 26.69
CA SER A 633 19.32 -2.43 27.40
C SER A 633 18.75 -1.76 28.66
N VAL A 634 17.47 -1.96 28.97
CA VAL A 634 16.87 -1.37 30.17
C VAL A 634 17.53 -1.89 31.45
N THR A 635 17.76 -0.99 32.40
CA THR A 635 18.21 -1.37 33.74
C THR A 635 17.01 -1.85 34.55
N LEU A 636 17.07 -3.08 35.06
CA LEU A 636 16.05 -3.62 35.95
C LEU A 636 16.35 -3.30 37.43
N PHE A 637 15.31 -3.03 38.21
CA PHE A 637 15.36 -2.65 39.61
C PHE A 637 14.56 -3.61 40.48
N LEU A 638 15.08 -3.94 41.66
CA LEU A 638 14.39 -4.83 42.61
C LEU A 638 13.15 -4.22 43.27
N SER A 639 12.97 -2.90 43.18
CA SER A 639 11.80 -2.21 43.72
C SER A 639 11.48 -0.94 42.95
N VAL A 640 10.21 -0.55 42.99
CA VAL A 640 9.71 0.69 42.38
C VAL A 640 10.38 1.94 42.95
N GLU A 641 10.66 1.97 44.26
CA GLU A 641 11.31 3.10 44.92
C GLU A 641 12.74 3.30 44.39
N LYS A 642 13.48 2.21 44.18
CA LYS A 642 14.84 2.27 43.66
C LYS A 642 14.84 2.73 42.19
N CYS A 643 13.92 2.22 41.39
CA CYS A 643 13.74 2.66 40.00
C CYS A 643 13.44 4.16 39.93
N CYS A 644 12.45 4.62 40.70
CA CYS A 644 12.08 6.03 40.76
C CYS A 644 13.24 6.92 41.21
N ALA A 645 13.96 6.53 42.26
CA ALA A 645 15.07 7.31 42.80
C ALA A 645 16.27 7.40 41.83
N GLU A 646 16.54 6.38 41.02
CA GLU A 646 17.70 6.37 40.12
C GLU A 646 17.40 6.91 38.72
N LYS A 647 16.19 6.68 38.18
CA LYS A 647 15.85 7.01 36.79
C LYS A 647 14.87 8.18 36.63
N LEU A 648 14.06 8.48 37.65
CA LEU A 648 13.02 9.51 37.64
C LEU A 648 13.18 10.50 38.80
N ALA A 649 14.43 10.81 39.18
CA ALA A 649 14.73 11.69 40.31
C ALA A 649 14.22 13.14 40.17
N TYR A 650 13.73 13.53 38.99
CA TYR A 650 13.08 14.83 38.76
C TYR A 650 11.60 14.87 39.20
N ILE A 651 11.00 13.70 39.41
CA ILE A 651 9.65 13.51 39.96
C ILE A 651 9.78 13.30 41.47
N ASP A 652 8.84 13.84 42.26
CA ASP A 652 8.80 13.53 43.70
C ASP A 652 8.74 12.01 43.92
N GLY A 653 9.58 11.48 44.80
CA GLY A 653 9.73 10.04 44.97
C GLY A 653 8.43 9.34 45.37
N ALA A 654 7.57 10.00 46.17
CA ALA A 654 6.27 9.43 46.53
C ALA A 654 5.30 9.47 45.34
N LEU A 655 5.31 10.55 44.56
CA LEU A 655 4.50 10.68 43.34
C LEU A 655 4.88 9.63 42.31
N CYS A 656 6.17 9.45 42.04
CA CYS A 656 6.67 8.45 41.10
C CYS A 656 6.23 7.04 41.49
N VAL A 657 6.37 6.68 42.78
CA VAL A 657 5.92 5.36 43.28
C VAL A 657 4.41 5.20 43.16
N ALA A 658 3.63 6.25 43.46
CA ALA A 658 2.19 6.22 43.34
C ALA A 658 1.75 6.02 41.88
N LEU A 659 2.29 6.80 40.93
CA LEU A 659 2.03 6.65 39.49
C LEU A 659 2.40 5.26 38.97
N SER A 660 3.57 4.75 39.38
CA SER A 660 4.07 3.42 39.04
C SER A 660 3.16 2.29 39.49
N LEU A 661 2.49 2.48 40.64
CA LEU A 661 1.56 1.50 41.23
C LEU A 661 0.09 1.82 40.92
N ASN A 662 -0.20 2.81 40.08
CA ASN A 662 -1.53 3.34 39.82
C ASN A 662 -2.32 3.65 41.11
N LYS A 663 -1.65 4.30 42.06
CA LYS A 663 -2.16 4.78 43.34
C LYS A 663 -2.01 6.30 43.41
N THR A 664 -2.58 6.90 44.44
CA THR A 664 -2.41 8.31 44.77
C THR A 664 -1.60 8.45 46.05
N THR A 665 -0.93 9.59 46.23
CA THR A 665 -0.04 9.82 47.38
C THR A 665 -0.75 10.27 48.65
N ASP A 666 -2.02 10.70 48.55
CA ASP A 666 -2.76 11.38 49.63
C ASP A 666 -2.12 12.69 50.12
N LYS A 667 -1.15 13.23 49.37
CA LYS A 667 -0.48 14.51 49.68
C LYS A 667 -1.11 15.67 48.93
N PHE A 668 -0.82 16.89 49.36
CA PHE A 668 -1.30 18.12 48.73
C PHE A 668 -0.31 18.65 47.70
N TYR A 669 -0.81 19.24 46.62
CA TYR A 669 -0.05 19.94 45.60
C TYR A 669 -0.75 21.25 45.22
N VAL A 670 0.00 22.22 44.72
CA VAL A 670 -0.55 23.52 44.34
C VAL A 670 -1.26 23.45 42.97
N SER A 671 -2.51 23.90 42.91
CA SER A 671 -3.22 24.22 41.67
C SER A 671 -3.23 25.73 41.52
N TYR A 672 -2.32 26.27 40.72
CA TYR A 672 -2.28 27.71 40.44
C TYR A 672 -3.55 28.25 39.76
N PRO A 673 -4.19 27.55 38.80
CA PRO A 673 -5.44 28.02 38.20
C PRO A 673 -6.59 28.13 39.20
N ASP A 674 -6.63 27.23 40.19
CA ASP A 674 -7.66 27.24 41.24
C ASP A 674 -7.25 28.04 42.48
N GLU A 675 -6.05 28.65 42.47
CA GLU A 675 -5.45 29.36 43.60
C GLU A 675 -5.57 28.61 44.94
N SER A 676 -5.46 27.28 44.88
CA SER A 676 -5.69 26.39 46.02
C SER A 676 -4.78 25.16 45.98
N CYS A 677 -4.65 24.49 47.12
CA CYS A 677 -3.92 23.24 47.25
C CYS A 677 -4.88 22.06 47.13
N LYS A 678 -4.68 21.22 46.13
CA LYS A 678 -5.48 20.01 45.88
C LYS A 678 -4.78 18.80 46.47
N LYS A 679 -5.55 17.81 46.91
CA LYS A 679 -5.05 16.54 47.39
C LYS A 679 -4.96 15.55 46.22
N ASP A 680 -3.82 14.88 46.10
CA ASP A 680 -3.61 13.76 45.19
C ASP A 680 -4.37 12.54 45.73
N CYS A 681 -5.62 12.43 45.30
CA CYS A 681 -6.56 11.35 45.53
C CYS A 681 -7.52 11.25 44.33
N PRO A 682 -8.21 10.11 44.14
CA PRO A 682 -9.16 9.94 43.05
C PRO A 682 -10.20 11.06 43.01
N VAL A 683 -10.44 11.60 41.81
CA VAL A 683 -11.38 12.72 41.62
C VAL A 683 -12.78 12.28 42.06
N GLY A 684 -13.37 13.02 43.01
CA GLY A 684 -14.72 12.76 43.53
C GLY A 684 -14.77 12.06 44.89
N ASP A 685 -13.65 11.55 45.41
CA ASP A 685 -13.62 10.91 46.75
C ASP A 685 -13.86 11.94 47.88
N SER A 686 -13.40 13.17 47.69
CA SER A 686 -13.59 14.31 48.62
C SER A 686 -13.50 15.64 47.86
N PRO A 687 -14.07 16.75 48.37
CA PRO A 687 -14.01 18.07 47.70
C PRO A 687 -12.57 18.57 47.48
N GLU A 688 -11.63 18.18 48.33
CA GLU A 688 -10.21 18.51 48.18
C GLU A 688 -9.46 17.65 47.15
N CYS A 689 -10.03 16.56 46.63
CA CYS A 689 -9.36 15.67 45.67
C CYS A 689 -9.30 16.29 44.27
N GLY A 690 -8.09 16.59 43.80
CA GLY A 690 -7.84 17.16 42.47
C GLY A 690 -7.41 16.14 41.40
N GLY A 691 -7.29 14.85 41.77
CA GLY A 691 -6.56 13.88 40.96
C GLY A 691 -5.05 14.01 41.18
N SER A 692 -4.27 13.28 40.39
CA SER A 692 -2.81 13.41 40.41
C SER A 692 -2.35 14.67 39.68
N PRO A 693 -1.27 15.33 40.13
CA PRO A 693 -0.78 16.56 39.50
C PRO A 693 -0.40 16.33 38.04
N ALA A 694 -0.86 17.22 37.14
CA ALA A 694 -0.52 17.14 35.72
C ALA A 694 0.96 17.46 35.44
N ASP A 695 1.58 18.28 36.29
CA ASP A 695 3.02 18.55 36.25
C ASP A 695 3.73 17.66 37.28
N LEU A 696 4.46 16.66 36.80
CA LEU A 696 5.14 15.69 37.66
C LEU A 696 6.33 16.28 38.44
N SER A 697 6.78 17.49 38.09
CA SER A 697 7.78 18.22 38.88
C SER A 697 7.19 18.94 40.10
N THR A 698 5.87 18.83 40.31
CA THR A 698 5.18 19.50 41.42
C THR A 698 5.63 18.94 42.76
N THR A 699 6.01 19.84 43.67
CA THR A 699 6.33 19.50 45.07
C THR A 699 5.07 19.05 45.80
N LEU A 700 5.13 17.90 46.46
CA LEU A 700 4.05 17.39 47.30
C LEU A 700 4.23 17.79 48.77
N PHE A 701 3.13 18.03 49.47
CA PHE A 701 3.08 18.49 50.85
C PHE A 701 2.23 17.58 51.73
N ASP A 702 2.69 17.29 52.94
CA ASP A 702 1.93 16.41 53.85
C ASP A 702 0.64 17.06 54.39
N THR A 703 0.55 18.40 54.40
CA THR A 703 -0.66 19.13 54.82
C THR A 703 -0.98 20.29 53.89
N VAL A 704 -2.26 20.64 53.83
CA VAL A 704 -2.76 21.77 53.04
C VAL A 704 -2.15 23.10 53.50
N GLU A 705 -1.91 23.28 54.80
CA GLU A 705 -1.31 24.50 55.35
C GLU A 705 0.13 24.69 54.87
N ASN A 706 0.91 23.61 54.79
CA ASN A 706 2.29 23.68 54.31
C ASN A 706 2.32 24.03 52.81
N CYS A 707 1.44 23.43 52.02
CA CYS A 707 1.29 23.77 50.60
C CYS A 707 0.94 25.25 50.42
N CYS A 708 -0.07 25.75 51.15
CA CYS A 708 -0.50 27.15 51.08
C CYS A 708 0.63 28.12 51.48
N VAL A 709 1.34 27.84 52.57
CA VAL A 709 2.43 28.71 53.06
C VAL A 709 3.60 28.75 52.09
N GLU A 710 3.97 27.62 51.48
CA GLU A 710 5.15 27.58 50.61
C GLU A 710 4.88 28.02 49.17
N LYS A 711 3.72 27.70 48.60
CA LYS A 711 3.43 27.94 47.17
C LYS A 711 2.45 29.08 46.92
N LEU A 712 1.60 29.41 47.90
CA LEU A 712 0.53 30.42 47.77
C LEU A 712 0.64 31.50 48.85
N ALA A 713 1.86 31.88 49.23
CA ALA A 713 2.12 32.87 50.28
C ALA A 713 1.53 34.28 50.03
N TYR A 714 1.05 34.56 48.81
CA TYR A 714 0.36 35.81 48.46
C TYR A 714 -1.13 35.81 48.81
N ILE A 715 -1.70 34.63 49.10
CA ILE A 715 -3.07 34.42 49.58
C ILE A 715 -3.01 34.33 51.11
N ASP A 716 -4.02 34.87 51.81
CA ASP A 716 -4.11 34.68 53.25
C ASP A 716 -4.11 33.18 53.59
N LYS A 717 -3.28 32.77 54.56
CA LYS A 717 -3.11 31.36 54.90
C LYS A 717 -4.46 30.69 55.23
N SER A 718 -5.32 31.38 55.98
CA SER A 718 -6.61 30.85 56.40
C SER A 718 -7.55 30.69 55.21
N LEU A 719 -7.57 31.69 54.32
CA LEU A 719 -8.36 31.65 53.09
C LEU A 719 -7.90 30.53 52.17
N CYS A 720 -6.60 30.41 51.92
CA CYS A 720 -6.04 29.34 51.08
C CYS A 720 -6.41 27.95 51.64
N THR A 721 -6.21 27.72 52.95
CA THR A 721 -6.56 26.45 53.58
C THR A 721 -8.07 26.17 53.49
N ALA A 722 -8.92 27.15 53.71
CA ALA A 722 -10.37 27.01 53.64
C ALA A 722 -10.82 26.70 52.21
N THR A 723 -10.39 27.47 51.21
CA THR A 723 -10.68 27.24 49.78
C THR A 723 -10.21 25.86 49.32
N SER A 724 -9.00 25.45 49.73
CA SER A 724 -8.41 24.14 49.41
C SER A 724 -9.21 22.97 49.98
N LEU A 725 -9.86 23.17 51.13
CA LEU A 725 -10.72 22.17 51.78
C LEU A 725 -12.22 22.36 51.48
N ASN A 726 -12.57 23.30 50.60
CA ASN A 726 -13.95 23.72 50.32
C ASN A 726 -14.74 24.06 51.60
N LYS A 727 -14.10 24.83 52.48
CA LYS A 727 -14.66 25.34 53.75
C LYS A 727 -14.64 26.87 53.72
N THR A 728 -15.33 27.48 54.67
CA THR A 728 -15.29 28.92 54.92
C THR A 728 -14.43 29.21 56.15
N THR A 729 -13.87 30.42 56.26
CA THR A 729 -12.97 30.80 57.37
C THR A 729 -13.69 31.33 58.61
N ASP A 730 -14.97 31.71 58.49
CA ASP A 730 -15.72 32.47 59.51
C ASP A 730 -15.10 33.84 59.87
N LEU A 731 -14.14 34.32 59.07
CA LEU A 731 -13.48 35.63 59.23
C LEU A 731 -14.19 36.70 58.40
N PHE A 732 -13.98 37.98 58.74
CA PHE A 732 -14.59 39.12 58.05
C PHE A 732 -13.70 39.66 56.93
N TYR A 733 -14.31 40.16 55.85
CA TYR A 733 -13.66 40.83 54.75
C TYR A 733 -14.50 41.99 54.22
N VAL A 734 -13.89 42.90 53.46
CA VAL A 734 -14.59 44.07 52.92
C VAL A 734 -15.33 43.69 51.66
N ASN A 735 -16.64 43.95 51.63
CA ASN A 735 -17.48 43.82 50.44
C ASN A 735 -18.26 45.13 50.23
N GLY A 736 -17.75 45.99 49.36
CA GLY A 736 -18.28 47.34 49.18
C GLY A 736 -18.04 48.21 50.41
N GLU A 737 -19.12 48.74 50.98
CA GLU A 737 -19.12 49.65 52.14
C GLU A 737 -19.40 48.93 53.48
N VAL A 738 -19.43 47.59 53.46
CA VAL A 738 -19.65 46.76 54.64
C VAL A 738 -18.60 45.68 54.76
N CYS A 739 -18.43 45.16 55.96
CA CYS A 739 -17.67 43.96 56.24
C CYS A 739 -18.61 42.76 56.23
N LYS A 740 -18.29 41.73 55.45
CA LYS A 740 -19.03 40.47 55.41
C LYS A 740 -18.19 39.33 55.95
N LYS A 741 -18.85 38.37 56.57
CA LYS A 741 -18.24 37.15 57.08
C LYS A 741 -18.16 36.13 55.94
N ASP A 742 -17.00 35.49 55.82
CA ASP A 742 -16.80 34.33 54.94
C ASP A 742 -17.50 33.12 55.57
N CYS A 743 -18.76 32.96 55.17
CA CYS A 743 -19.66 31.86 55.48
C CYS A 743 -20.66 31.69 54.34
N PRO A 744 -21.35 30.53 54.23
CA PRO A 744 -22.29 30.26 53.15
C PRO A 744 -23.36 31.36 53.02
N VAL A 745 -23.57 31.87 51.80
CA VAL A 745 -24.55 32.96 51.57
C VAL A 745 -25.92 32.55 52.09
N GLY A 746 -26.50 33.40 52.96
CA GLY A 746 -27.83 33.21 53.52
C GLY A 746 -27.89 32.37 54.82
N SER A 747 -26.78 31.86 55.35
CA SER A 747 -26.80 31.21 56.67
C SER A 747 -27.04 32.21 57.80
N GLU A 748 -26.48 33.42 57.70
CA GLU A 748 -26.69 34.55 58.62
C GLU A 748 -26.68 35.88 57.84
N PRO A 749 -27.25 36.98 58.36
CA PRO A 749 -27.29 38.29 57.67
C PRO A 749 -25.90 38.88 57.35
N GLU A 750 -24.91 38.51 58.15
CA GLU A 750 -23.50 38.91 58.01
C GLU A 750 -22.72 38.06 56.99
N CYS A 751 -23.27 36.93 56.52
CA CYS A 751 -22.59 36.06 55.56
C CYS A 751 -22.62 36.62 54.14
N GLY A 752 -21.43 36.92 53.59
CA GLY A 752 -21.26 37.43 52.23
C GLY A 752 -20.87 36.38 51.20
N GLY A 753 -20.68 35.12 51.61
CA GLY A 753 -19.99 34.12 50.79
C GLY A 753 -18.47 34.27 50.88
N THR A 754 -17.75 33.40 50.19
CA THR A 754 -16.28 33.44 50.11
C THR A 754 -15.83 34.64 49.27
N PRO A 755 -14.78 35.38 49.68
CA PRO A 755 -14.26 36.52 48.92
C PRO A 755 -13.96 36.14 47.46
N GLU A 756 -14.37 36.97 46.50
CA GLU A 756 -14.09 36.74 45.08
C GLU A 756 -12.59 36.86 44.75
N ASP A 757 -11.87 37.70 45.49
CA ASP A 757 -10.44 37.93 45.35
C ASP A 757 -9.68 37.20 46.48
N SER A 758 -8.84 36.23 46.11
CA SER A 758 -8.03 35.43 47.04
C SER A 758 -6.98 36.25 47.79
N SER A 759 -6.62 37.44 47.30
CA SER A 759 -5.73 38.37 48.00
C SER A 759 -6.46 39.21 49.05
N THR A 760 -7.77 39.01 49.23
CA THR A 760 -8.57 39.74 50.21
C THR A 760 -8.08 39.46 51.62
N LYS A 761 -7.63 40.51 52.31
CA LYS A 761 -7.25 40.45 53.72
C LYS A 761 -8.47 40.11 54.59
N LEU A 762 -8.35 39.07 55.40
CA LEU A 762 -9.35 38.66 56.37
C LEU A 762 -9.09 39.27 57.75
N PHE A 763 -10.13 39.41 58.57
CA PHE A 763 -10.11 40.03 59.90
C PHE A 763 -10.87 39.16 60.91
N GLU A 764 -10.44 39.15 62.17
CA GLU A 764 -11.05 38.30 63.21
C GLU A 764 -12.43 38.82 63.67
N SER A 765 -12.69 40.12 63.50
CA SER A 765 -13.97 40.74 63.86
C SER A 765 -14.42 41.79 62.86
N VAL A 766 -15.73 42.09 62.89
CA VAL A 766 -16.34 43.15 62.07
C VAL A 766 -15.75 44.53 62.41
N GLU A 767 -15.48 44.81 63.69
CA GLU A 767 -14.91 46.07 64.15
C GLU A 767 -13.47 46.24 63.66
N GLU A 768 -12.68 45.16 63.64
CA GLU A 768 -11.31 45.18 63.12
C GLU A 768 -11.31 45.46 61.61
N CYS A 769 -12.19 44.79 60.86
CA CYS A 769 -12.38 45.02 59.43
C CYS A 769 -12.78 46.48 59.15
N CYS A 770 -13.79 47.00 59.85
CA CYS A 770 -14.25 48.38 59.72
C CYS A 770 -13.14 49.39 60.04
N THR A 771 -12.42 49.19 61.14
CA THR A 771 -11.35 50.10 61.58
C THR A 771 -10.17 50.12 60.61
N GLN A 772 -9.77 48.97 60.06
CA GLN A 772 -8.58 48.90 59.21
C GLN A 772 -8.84 49.28 57.75
N LYS A 773 -10.05 49.07 57.22
CA LYS A 773 -10.33 49.25 55.79
C LYS A 773 -11.44 50.23 55.46
N LEU A 774 -12.39 50.45 56.37
CA LEU A 774 -13.52 51.36 56.19
C LEU A 774 -13.47 52.51 57.20
N ALA A 775 -12.26 52.97 57.53
CA ALA A 775 -12.02 53.99 58.55
C ALA A 775 -12.66 55.36 58.28
N TYR A 776 -13.23 55.58 57.08
CA TYR A 776 -13.99 56.78 56.73
C TYR A 776 -15.47 56.70 57.16
N ILE A 777 -15.95 55.50 57.50
CA ILE A 777 -17.27 55.23 58.08
C ILE A 777 -17.07 55.13 59.60
N ASP A 778 -18.00 55.69 60.38
CA ASP A 778 -18.00 55.48 61.83
C ASP A 778 -17.99 53.98 62.15
N VAL A 779 -17.12 53.53 63.08
CA VAL A 779 -16.90 52.10 63.33
C VAL A 779 -18.17 51.41 63.80
N GLU A 780 -19.01 52.09 64.58
CA GLU A 780 -20.29 51.53 65.04
C GLU A 780 -21.30 51.46 63.90
N LEU A 781 -21.35 52.48 63.04
CA LEU A 781 -22.19 52.47 61.82
C LEU A 781 -21.78 51.34 60.88
N CYS A 782 -20.49 51.22 60.59
CA CYS A 782 -19.96 50.17 59.72
C CYS A 782 -20.27 48.77 60.29
N ALA A 783 -20.06 48.55 61.59
CA ALA A 783 -20.39 47.28 62.23
C ALA A 783 -21.89 47.00 62.19
N ALA A 784 -22.74 48.00 62.45
CA ALA A 784 -24.19 47.85 62.38
C ALA A 784 -24.65 47.49 60.96
N LEU A 785 -24.22 48.22 59.94
CA LEU A 785 -24.54 47.93 58.53
C LEU A 785 -24.08 46.54 58.10
N SER A 786 -22.87 46.16 58.49
CA SER A 786 -22.28 44.84 58.22
C SER A 786 -23.13 43.69 58.75
N LEU A 787 -23.69 43.88 59.95
CA LEU A 787 -24.55 42.93 60.64
C LEU A 787 -26.06 43.12 60.34
N ASN A 788 -26.41 44.05 59.43
CA ASN A 788 -27.78 44.45 59.12
C ASN A 788 -28.60 44.89 60.36
N LYS A 789 -27.95 45.65 61.23
CA LYS A 789 -28.48 46.29 62.44
C LYS A 789 -28.42 47.81 62.28
N THR A 790 -29.02 48.52 63.23
CA THR A 790 -28.94 49.98 63.34
C THR A 790 -28.21 50.37 64.62
N THR A 791 -27.61 51.57 64.65
CA THR A 791 -26.82 52.06 65.79
C THR A 791 -27.65 52.69 66.90
N ASP A 792 -28.92 53.03 66.65
CA ASP A 792 -29.77 53.83 67.54
C ASP A 792 -29.20 55.25 67.83
N LYS A 793 -28.22 55.72 67.06
CA LYS A 793 -27.65 57.06 67.16
C LYS A 793 -28.32 58.04 66.20
N PHE A 794 -28.10 59.34 66.40
CA PHE A 794 -28.64 60.40 65.56
C PHE A 794 -27.63 60.87 64.52
N TYR A 795 -28.11 61.18 63.32
CA TYR A 795 -27.36 61.77 62.23
C TYR A 795 -28.13 62.94 61.61
N VAL A 796 -27.43 63.88 60.98
CA VAL A 796 -28.06 65.06 60.39
C VAL A 796 -28.75 64.71 59.06
N SER A 797 -30.04 65.03 58.93
CA SER A 797 -30.76 65.07 57.66
C SER A 797 -30.96 66.52 57.25
N TYR A 798 -30.07 67.03 56.40
CA TYR A 798 -30.21 68.38 55.85
C TYR A 798 -31.52 68.60 55.08
N PRO A 799 -32.04 67.63 54.29
CA PRO A 799 -33.33 67.80 53.62
C PRO A 799 -34.52 67.96 54.58
N ASP A 800 -34.46 67.30 55.75
CA ASP A 800 -35.52 67.37 56.77
C ASP A 800 -35.26 68.46 57.82
N GLU A 801 -34.16 69.21 57.69
CA GLU A 801 -33.66 70.19 58.66
C GLU A 801 -33.71 69.67 60.13
N SER A 802 -33.44 68.38 60.32
CA SER A 802 -33.55 67.68 61.60
C SER A 802 -32.53 66.55 61.71
N CYS A 803 -32.29 66.09 62.93
CA CYS A 803 -31.47 64.92 63.20
C CYS A 803 -32.35 63.67 63.23
N LYS A 804 -32.06 62.71 62.35
CA LYS A 804 -32.78 61.43 62.30
C LYS A 804 -32.03 60.38 63.09
N LYS A 805 -32.78 59.48 63.71
CA LYS A 805 -32.23 58.33 64.41
C LYS A 805 -32.01 57.19 63.42
N ASP A 806 -30.82 56.59 63.45
CA ASP A 806 -30.49 55.35 62.76
C ASP A 806 -31.21 54.19 63.46
N CYS A 807 -32.44 53.96 63.02
CA CYS A 807 -33.31 52.85 63.37
C CYS A 807 -34.22 52.54 62.17
N PRO A 808 -34.83 51.34 62.10
CA PRO A 808 -35.67 50.95 60.96
C PRO A 808 -36.76 51.98 60.67
N VAL A 809 -36.93 52.35 59.39
CA VAL A 809 -37.92 53.36 58.97
C VAL A 809 -39.32 52.91 59.39
N GLY A 810 -39.98 53.74 60.19
CA GLY A 810 -41.34 53.49 60.68
C GLY A 810 -41.44 52.93 62.11
N ASP A 811 -40.33 52.56 62.76
CA ASP A 811 -40.35 52.09 64.15
C ASP A 811 -40.71 53.22 65.14
N ALA A 812 -40.25 54.44 64.86
CA ALA A 812 -40.61 55.66 65.58
C ALA A 812 -40.57 56.88 64.64
N PRO A 813 -41.24 58.00 64.97
CA PRO A 813 -41.23 59.21 64.15
C PRO A 813 -39.83 59.78 63.88
N GLU A 814 -38.90 59.58 64.81
CA GLU A 814 -37.49 59.98 64.68
C GLU A 814 -36.65 59.04 63.80
N CYS A 815 -37.13 57.82 63.49
CA CYS A 815 -36.37 56.83 62.71
C CYS A 815 -36.30 57.20 61.23
N GLY A 816 -35.09 57.54 60.76
CA GLY A 816 -34.82 57.89 59.36
C GLY A 816 -34.27 56.73 58.52
N GLY A 817 -34.03 55.56 59.11
CA GLY A 817 -33.21 54.51 58.49
C GLY A 817 -31.71 54.84 58.61
N ALA A 818 -30.86 54.00 58.00
CA ALA A 818 -29.42 54.26 57.94
C ALA A 818 -29.11 55.55 57.15
N PRO A 819 -28.08 56.32 57.55
CA PRO A 819 -27.69 57.52 56.83
C PRO A 819 -27.31 57.21 55.38
N ALA A 820 -27.79 58.02 54.43
CA ALA A 820 -27.45 57.86 53.01
C ALA A 820 -25.97 58.19 52.72
N ASP A 821 -25.37 59.07 53.51
CA ASP A 821 -23.94 59.38 53.48
C ASP A 821 -23.24 58.71 54.68
N LEU A 822 -22.51 57.63 54.40
CA LEU A 822 -21.83 56.82 55.41
C LEU A 822 -20.66 57.54 56.10
N SER A 823 -20.22 58.70 55.58
CA SER A 823 -19.23 59.55 56.24
C SER A 823 -19.85 60.49 57.29
N THR A 824 -21.17 60.44 57.49
CA THR A 824 -21.85 61.26 58.49
C THR A 824 -21.47 60.88 59.91
N THR A 825 -21.13 61.88 60.72
CA THR A 825 -20.90 61.72 62.16
C THR A 825 -22.18 61.30 62.86
N LEU A 826 -22.10 60.25 63.69
CA LEU A 826 -23.18 59.81 64.56
C LEU A 826 -23.07 60.46 65.95
N PHE A 827 -24.22 60.74 66.56
CA PHE A 827 -24.35 61.38 67.87
C PHE A 827 -25.25 60.56 68.79
N ASP A 828 -24.94 60.50 70.08
CA ASP A 828 -25.73 59.72 71.04
C ASP A 828 -27.11 60.35 71.28
N THR A 829 -27.24 61.67 71.06
CA THR A 829 -28.50 62.41 71.24
C THR A 829 -28.82 63.35 70.08
N ALA A 830 -30.11 63.61 69.86
CA ALA A 830 -30.57 64.61 68.89
C ALA A 830 -30.04 66.02 69.21
N GLU A 831 -29.92 66.39 70.49
CA GLU A 831 -29.40 67.71 70.89
C GLU A 831 -27.93 67.88 70.47
N GLU A 832 -27.08 66.87 70.67
CA GLU A 832 -25.67 66.91 70.24
C GLU A 832 -25.55 67.03 68.72
N CYS A 833 -26.31 66.22 67.97
CA CYS A 833 -26.36 66.31 66.51
C CYS A 833 -26.77 67.70 66.03
N CYS A 834 -27.81 68.28 66.63
CA CYS A 834 -28.32 69.60 66.29
C CYS A 834 -27.33 70.72 66.59
N VAL A 835 -26.62 70.64 67.73
CA VAL A 835 -25.61 71.64 68.10
C VAL A 835 -24.45 71.63 67.11
N GLU A 836 -24.02 70.45 66.67
CA GLU A 836 -22.85 70.34 65.79
C GLU A 836 -23.17 70.69 64.32
N ASN A 837 -24.29 70.20 63.78
CA ASN A 837 -24.57 70.29 62.34
C ASN A 837 -25.68 71.27 61.95
N LEU A 838 -26.56 71.65 62.88
CA LEU A 838 -27.72 72.51 62.62
C LEU A 838 -27.73 73.75 63.53
N ALA A 839 -26.55 74.31 63.81
CA ALA A 839 -26.37 75.42 64.75
C ALA A 839 -27.12 76.72 64.37
N TYR A 840 -27.66 76.82 63.15
CA TYR A 840 -28.50 77.95 62.71
C TYR A 840 -29.96 77.84 63.19
N ILE A 841 -30.38 76.67 63.65
CA ILE A 841 -31.69 76.40 64.27
C ILE A 841 -31.50 76.45 65.80
N ASP A 842 -32.48 76.98 66.56
CA ASP A 842 -32.40 76.91 68.03
C ASP A 842 -32.27 75.43 68.45
N LYS A 843 -31.23 75.09 69.23
CA LYS A 843 -30.93 73.70 69.57
C LYS A 843 -32.11 72.95 70.21
N ARG A 844 -32.98 73.65 70.93
CA ARG A 844 -34.17 73.06 71.55
C ARG A 844 -35.22 72.75 70.48
N LEU A 845 -35.40 73.68 69.53
CA LEU A 845 -36.29 73.49 68.37
C LEU A 845 -35.83 72.32 67.51
N CYS A 846 -34.55 72.28 67.16
CA CYS A 846 -33.99 71.21 66.36
C CYS A 846 -34.15 69.84 67.06
N ALA A 847 -33.81 69.72 68.35
CA ALA A 847 -33.97 68.47 69.10
C ALA A 847 -35.45 68.04 69.20
N ALA A 848 -36.36 69.00 69.37
CA ALA A 848 -37.80 68.74 69.40
C ALA A 848 -38.31 68.22 68.04
N ILE A 849 -37.99 68.89 66.93
CA ILE A 849 -38.36 68.44 65.57
C ILE A 849 -37.79 67.05 65.28
N SER A 850 -36.52 66.83 65.65
CA SER A 850 -35.80 65.55 65.47
C SER A 850 -36.46 64.37 66.18
N THR A 851 -37.16 64.64 67.29
CA THR A 851 -37.87 63.62 68.10
C THR A 851 -39.39 63.69 67.93
N ASN A 852 -39.88 64.46 66.95
CA ASN A 852 -41.29 64.75 66.73
C ASN A 852 -42.02 65.23 68.03
N GLN A 853 -41.32 66.03 68.81
CA GLN A 853 -41.82 66.71 70.00
C GLN A 853 -41.94 68.21 69.74
N HIS A 854 -42.59 68.91 70.68
CA HIS A 854 -42.70 70.36 70.67
C HIS A 854 -41.89 70.98 71.81
N THR A 855 -41.22 72.09 71.55
CA THR A 855 -40.40 72.78 72.57
C THR A 855 -41.23 73.39 73.69
N ASN A 856 -42.52 73.66 73.46
CA ASN A 856 -43.38 74.43 74.34
C ASN A 856 -42.88 75.86 74.61
N LEU A 857 -42.01 76.39 73.74
CA LEU A 857 -41.51 77.77 73.79
C LEU A 857 -42.28 78.66 72.82
N PHE A 858 -42.13 79.97 72.97
CA PHE A 858 -42.83 80.96 72.14
C PHE A 858 -41.95 81.43 70.97
N TYR A 859 -42.55 81.65 69.80
CA TYR A 859 -41.94 82.24 68.61
C TYR A 859 -42.86 83.30 68.01
N VAL A 860 -42.31 84.18 67.18
CA VAL A 860 -43.10 85.23 66.52
C VAL A 860 -43.69 84.70 65.20
N SER A 861 -45.01 84.58 65.12
CA SER A 861 -45.71 84.36 63.85
C SER A 861 -45.95 85.72 63.20
N TYR A 862 -45.08 86.12 62.28
CA TYR A 862 -45.25 87.37 61.54
C TYR A 862 -46.57 87.45 60.74
N PRO A 863 -47.07 86.36 60.11
CA PRO A 863 -48.38 86.39 59.44
C PRO A 863 -49.55 86.68 60.39
N ASP A 864 -49.47 86.21 61.63
CA ASP A 864 -50.52 86.41 62.64
C ASP A 864 -50.30 87.67 63.48
N GLU A 865 -49.16 88.35 63.30
CA GLU A 865 -48.66 89.44 64.15
C GLU A 865 -48.70 89.11 65.65
N ALA A 866 -48.50 87.83 66.00
CA ALA A 866 -48.67 87.30 67.35
C ALA A 866 -47.55 86.34 67.75
N CYS A 867 -47.27 86.27 69.06
CA CYS A 867 -46.35 85.28 69.60
C CYS A 867 -47.07 83.95 69.81
N LYS A 868 -46.74 82.93 69.01
CA LYS A 868 -47.32 81.60 69.10
C LYS A 868 -46.42 80.67 69.90
N LYS A 869 -47.01 79.69 70.56
CA LYS A 869 -46.30 78.62 71.27
C LYS A 869 -46.11 77.45 70.32
N ASP A 870 -44.91 76.90 70.27
CA ASP A 870 -44.61 75.64 69.60
C ASP A 870 -45.21 74.49 70.41
N CYS A 871 -46.42 74.09 70.03
CA CYS A 871 -47.22 72.97 70.52
C CYS A 871 -48.23 72.57 69.43
N PRO A 872 -48.89 71.40 69.50
CA PRO A 872 -49.80 70.92 68.47
C PRO A 872 -50.87 71.96 68.14
N ALA A 873 -51.01 72.35 66.88
CA ALA A 873 -51.94 73.42 66.48
C ALA A 873 -53.41 73.11 66.84
N GLU A 874 -53.75 71.82 66.93
CA GLU A 874 -55.06 71.30 67.34
C GLU A 874 -55.41 71.51 68.81
N ASP A 875 -54.42 71.72 69.69
CA ASP A 875 -54.65 72.06 71.11
C ASP A 875 -55.30 73.46 71.26
N GLY A 876 -55.28 74.26 70.19
CA GLY A 876 -55.88 75.57 70.13
C GLY A 876 -55.23 76.60 71.07
N GLY A 877 -55.85 77.77 71.17
CA GLY A 877 -55.34 78.88 71.98
C GLY A 877 -53.97 79.38 71.50
N GLN A 878 -52.97 79.27 72.37
CA GLN A 878 -51.62 79.79 72.14
C GLN A 878 -50.79 78.92 71.18
N CYS A 879 -51.22 77.69 70.89
CA CYS A 879 -50.48 76.76 70.05
C CYS A 879 -50.58 77.13 68.57
N GLY A 880 -49.42 77.45 67.96
CA GLY A 880 -49.32 77.77 66.54
C GLY A 880 -48.79 76.63 65.66
N GLY A 881 -48.52 75.45 66.24
CA GLY A 881 -47.70 74.44 65.58
C GLY A 881 -46.21 74.82 65.57
N THR A 882 -45.40 73.96 64.96
CA THR A 882 -43.97 74.19 64.76
C THR A 882 -43.75 75.39 63.83
N PRO A 883 -42.82 76.32 64.15
CA PRO A 883 -42.54 77.47 63.30
C PRO A 883 -42.12 77.05 61.89
N ALA A 884 -42.68 77.69 60.87
CA ALA A 884 -42.32 77.41 59.47
C ALA A 884 -40.90 77.89 59.09
N ASP A 885 -40.38 78.90 59.80
CA ASP A 885 -38.99 79.35 59.70
C ASP A 885 -38.22 78.81 60.91
N LEU A 886 -37.35 77.83 60.67
CA LEU A 886 -36.58 77.17 61.73
C LEU A 886 -35.44 78.03 62.28
N SER A 887 -35.08 79.14 61.62
CA SER A 887 -34.08 80.08 62.12
C SER A 887 -34.62 81.04 63.20
N ILE A 888 -35.89 80.90 63.58
CA ILE A 888 -36.54 81.79 64.52
C ILE A 888 -36.03 81.59 65.95
N HIS A 889 -35.82 82.71 66.65
CA HIS A 889 -35.44 82.66 68.06
C HIS A 889 -36.62 82.25 68.94
N LEU A 890 -36.40 81.30 69.85
CA LEU A 890 -37.42 80.83 70.80
C LEU A 890 -37.29 81.50 72.16
N PHE A 891 -38.43 81.93 72.70
CA PHE A 891 -38.55 82.65 73.95
C PHE A 891 -39.15 81.79 75.05
N GLY A 892 -38.71 82.00 76.30
CA GLY A 892 -39.21 81.27 77.46
C GLY A 892 -40.64 81.65 77.86
N SER A 893 -41.12 82.82 77.42
CA SER A 893 -42.47 83.31 77.72
C SER A 893 -43.03 84.19 76.60
N VAL A 894 -44.36 84.25 76.50
CA VAL A 894 -45.07 85.14 75.56
C VAL A 894 -44.68 86.61 75.76
N SER A 895 -44.52 87.06 77.01
CA SER A 895 -44.13 88.44 77.33
C SER A 895 -42.74 88.79 76.81
N GLU A 896 -41.81 87.85 76.86
CA GLU A 896 -40.45 88.01 76.34
C GLU A 896 -40.45 88.08 74.81
N CYS A 897 -41.16 87.16 74.16
CA CYS A 897 -41.36 87.18 72.69
C CYS A 897 -41.95 88.51 72.21
N CYS A 898 -43.06 88.94 72.82
CA CYS A 898 -43.76 90.18 72.46
C CYS A 898 -42.86 91.41 72.62
N LYS A 899 -42.14 91.48 73.74
CA LYS A 899 -41.27 92.63 74.03
C LYS A 899 -40.10 92.72 73.05
N GLU A 900 -39.51 91.58 72.67
CA GLU A 900 -38.31 91.58 71.83
C GLU A 900 -38.61 91.69 70.34
N LYS A 901 -39.64 90.98 69.85
CA LYS A 901 -39.88 90.87 68.41
C LYS A 901 -41.10 91.63 67.92
N LEU A 902 -42.03 92.00 68.79
CA LEU A 902 -43.26 92.73 68.45
C LEU A 902 -43.37 94.06 69.22
N SER A 903 -42.24 94.77 69.41
CA SER A 903 -42.20 96.02 70.19
C SER A 903 -43.10 97.15 69.65
N TRP A 904 -43.62 97.03 68.42
CA TRP A 904 -44.58 97.96 67.83
C TRP A 904 -46.04 97.67 68.20
N VAL A 905 -46.32 96.48 68.76
CA VAL A 905 -47.61 96.12 69.36
C VAL A 905 -47.52 96.41 70.86
N GLU A 906 -48.55 97.03 71.46
CA GLU A 906 -48.52 97.23 72.92
C GLU A 906 -48.41 95.88 73.63
N LEU A 907 -47.51 95.76 74.62
CA LEU A 907 -47.23 94.48 75.29
C LEU A 907 -48.49 93.82 75.85
N SER A 908 -49.43 94.61 76.37
CA SER A 908 -50.74 94.14 76.84
C SER A 908 -51.60 93.58 75.71
N GLU A 909 -51.56 94.18 74.52
CA GLU A 909 -52.30 93.70 73.35
C GLU A 909 -51.66 92.44 72.77
N CYS A 910 -50.33 92.40 72.67
CA CYS A 910 -49.60 91.23 72.18
C CYS A 910 -49.77 90.01 73.09
N VAL A 911 -49.72 90.19 74.42
CA VAL A 911 -49.95 89.09 75.36
C VAL A 911 -51.42 88.68 75.42
N ALA A 912 -52.37 89.60 75.17
CA ALA A 912 -53.80 89.30 75.14
C ALA A 912 -54.27 88.64 73.84
N ALA A 913 -53.54 88.84 72.73
CA ALA A 913 -53.81 88.21 71.43
C ALA A 913 -53.40 86.72 71.38
N VAL A 914 -52.81 86.21 72.47
CA VAL A 914 -52.24 84.87 72.62
C VAL A 914 -53.05 84.14 73.68
#